data_AF-A0A261Y734-F1
#
_entry.id   AF-A0A261Y734-F1
#
_cell.length_a   1.000
_cell.length_b   1.000
_cell.length_c   1.000
_cell.angle_alpha   90.00
_cell.angle_beta   90.00
_cell.angle_gamma   90.00
#
_symmetry.space_group_name_H-M   'P 1'
#
loop_
_entity.id
_entity.type
_entity.pdbx_description
1 polymer ?
#
loop_
_entity_poly.entity_id
_entity_poly.type
_entity_poly.pdbx_seq_one_letter_code
_entity_poly.pdbx_strand_id
1 'polypeptide(L)'
;MSRDCTEPRKEKACYNCNQTGHLSRDCPEVNQGGRSGPECYKCGKIGHISRDCYQGGGGYGGFSSGGTCYTCGQTGHRAANCPNGQKCYNCGQTGHISSQCSQPQTKACYQCGQPGHISRECNDYATTFQKADALALVVGSVEDANPYQKGTAIQTWLLAYEFPQTILLFTADKLHVITSHSKAAHLQALDAAEKRIPMEVHVRTKDAEKNKELYKNVLEQVKKSRDGKRLGVPVKDQYKGKVVDEWKEALNDFDTQFEQVDITAGLANVLAVKEEEELRTMRSGARVSSQLMRGYFVEKMSTLIDEEKPITHEQLADMVEKTIADNKVLRGLKLPNDLVTDFLDWCYTPIIQSGGEYDLRSSAISNDQKLHAGTILCSLGIRYRNYCSNIGRTYLIDPNKTQEKTYEFLLDLQHKIIESVKEGVKMKDVYNQALQYIRSKRSDLEQYFVKSLGSSMGIEFRESNSTINAKNNRELESGMILNLSVGFQGIPNPEPQDEKSRVYSLLLVDTVRVTPDGAYVLTDCPKSLNDICYYFKGGDEDEEMAEVKEEVKPRQQEKKSRAATSAILKSKLRNEEQDEDSPEMRRKAHQKELAAQNLARNLSKYSDQNGEIDSEKETVFRKFESYKTEQKLPREVKNLRVMVDHRAESIICPIYGLGVPFHISTVKSVSKSDEGEFVVLRLNFVTPGQAGSKKDEIPSDDVDANFVRALTYRSSDTHRMAEVYKQITDLKRDSAKRDAERREMADIVVQEKLIEVKGRRPIRLGDVFARPGLDGKRVPGEVEIHTNGLRYQSPLRADHRIDILFSNMKHLFFQPCDNELIVIIHIHLKNPIMIGKKKTKDIQFYREASDVQYDETGNRRRRHNYGDEDELEAEQEERRRRAALNREFKQFAEKITEASDNRIEADVPLRELGFPGVPFRSNVLLQPTTDCLVHLSDPPFLVLTLSEIEVAHLERVQFGIKNFDIVFVLKDYSRPVIQINTVPMTQLENVKEWLDSVDIPTTEGPMNLNWPLIMKTVTSDPASFFQEGGWGFLDAQKSDDENSEDESESASEFEVEESDFAESESEESSFDEAASQDEGSEAESVESGEDWDELEEKARRADEKKHGKRAAEDDDDVRKKKRR
;
A
#
# COMPACT_ATOMS: atom_id res chain seq x y z
N MET A 1 -30.40 34.26 -41.21
CA MET A 1 -31.70 33.86 -41.83
C MET A 1 -31.76 32.33 -41.85
N SER A 2 -32.93 31.76 -42.13
CA SER A 2 -33.17 30.31 -42.06
C SER A 2 -32.91 29.60 -43.40
N ARG A 3 -32.64 28.28 -43.34
CA ARG A 3 -32.98 27.18 -44.28
C ARG A 3 -32.13 25.95 -43.90
N ASP A 4 -32.66 24.75 -43.65
CA ASP A 4 -34.05 24.27 -43.69
C ASP A 4 -34.38 23.33 -42.51
N CYS A 5 -35.66 23.22 -42.16
CA CYS A 5 -36.20 22.31 -41.14
C CYS A 5 -37.68 22.05 -41.45
N THR A 6 -38.12 20.79 -41.37
CA THR A 6 -39.33 20.30 -42.08
C THR A 6 -40.56 20.04 -41.23
N GLU A 7 -40.59 20.50 -39.96
CA GLU A 7 -41.79 20.38 -39.09
C GLU A 7 -42.58 21.69 -38.93
N PRO A 8 -43.92 21.62 -38.86
CA PRO A 8 -44.78 22.79 -38.72
C PRO A 8 -44.71 23.39 -37.30
N ARG A 9 -44.29 24.65 -37.20
CA ARG A 9 -44.29 25.40 -35.93
C ARG A 9 -45.72 25.72 -35.48
N LYS A 10 -46.02 25.45 -34.21
CA LYS A 10 -47.20 26.02 -33.53
C LYS A 10 -47.12 27.54 -33.51
N GLU A 11 -48.21 28.21 -33.87
CA GLU A 11 -48.33 29.66 -33.80
C GLU A 11 -48.35 30.17 -32.35
N LYS A 12 -48.01 31.46 -32.16
CA LYS A 12 -48.05 32.12 -30.86
C LYS A 12 -49.17 33.16 -30.83
N ALA A 13 -49.86 33.22 -29.69
CA ALA A 13 -50.89 34.22 -29.42
C ALA A 13 -50.30 35.47 -28.73
N CYS A 14 -51.03 36.59 -28.88
CA CYS A 14 -50.81 37.85 -28.18
C CYS A 14 -51.12 37.69 -26.67
N TYR A 15 -50.18 38.01 -25.78
CA TYR A 15 -50.40 37.88 -24.32
C TYR A 15 -51.40 38.89 -23.74
N ASN A 16 -51.83 39.90 -24.50
CA ASN A 16 -52.81 40.90 -24.04
C ASN A 16 -54.28 40.50 -24.30
N CYS A 17 -54.54 39.67 -25.32
CA CYS A 17 -55.90 39.30 -25.75
C CYS A 17 -56.07 37.81 -26.15
N ASN A 18 -54.99 37.02 -26.08
CA ASN A 18 -54.91 35.60 -26.45
C ASN A 18 -55.32 35.22 -27.89
N GLN A 19 -55.43 36.19 -28.81
CA GLN A 19 -55.62 35.92 -30.24
C GLN A 19 -54.28 35.70 -30.96
N THR A 20 -54.25 34.86 -32.00
CA THR A 20 -53.07 34.66 -32.87
C THR A 20 -52.95 35.75 -33.95
N GLY A 21 -51.83 35.77 -34.66
CA GLY A 21 -51.59 36.68 -35.79
C GLY A 21 -50.95 38.04 -35.45
N HIS A 22 -50.84 38.42 -34.18
CA HIS A 22 -50.13 39.62 -33.75
C HIS A 22 -49.39 39.43 -32.41
N LEU A 23 -48.47 40.34 -32.09
CA LEU A 23 -47.70 40.34 -30.84
C LEU A 23 -48.28 41.34 -29.83
N SER A 24 -48.02 41.12 -28.54
CA SER A 24 -48.59 41.90 -27.42
C SER A 24 -48.30 43.40 -27.43
N ARG A 25 -47.33 43.86 -28.24
CA ARG A 25 -46.98 45.27 -28.40
C ARG A 25 -47.79 45.97 -29.50
N ASP A 26 -48.45 45.19 -30.35
CA ASP A 26 -49.16 45.63 -31.55
C ASP A 26 -50.67 45.26 -31.44
N CYS A 27 -51.16 45.09 -30.21
CA CYS A 27 -52.55 44.76 -29.88
C CYS A 27 -53.49 45.96 -30.12
N PRO A 28 -54.53 45.85 -30.97
CA PRO A 28 -55.36 46.98 -31.35
C PRO A 28 -56.35 47.42 -30.26
N GLU A 29 -56.72 46.53 -29.34
CA GLU A 29 -57.52 46.89 -28.17
C GLU A 29 -56.62 47.37 -27.03
N VAL A 30 -56.59 48.70 -26.86
CA VAL A 30 -55.93 49.37 -25.73
C VAL A 30 -57.01 50.00 -24.87
N ASN A 31 -57.28 49.43 -23.69
CA ASN A 31 -58.22 50.05 -22.75
C ASN A 31 -57.74 50.05 -21.29
N GLN A 32 -58.15 51.10 -20.61
CA GLN A 32 -57.62 51.67 -19.38
C GLN A 32 -57.84 50.78 -18.15
N GLY A 33 -56.82 50.58 -17.31
CA GLY A 33 -56.92 49.77 -16.09
C GLY A 33 -55.59 49.54 -15.37
N GLY A 34 -54.92 50.61 -14.92
CA GLY A 34 -53.52 50.50 -14.46
C GLY A 34 -53.33 50.06 -13.01
N ARG A 35 -52.40 49.12 -12.78
CA ARG A 35 -51.52 49.06 -11.59
C ARG A 35 -50.23 48.28 -11.88
N SER A 36 -49.12 48.78 -11.32
CA SER A 36 -47.76 48.20 -11.20
C SER A 36 -47.24 47.26 -12.30
N GLY A 37 -46.33 47.77 -13.14
CA GLY A 37 -45.28 46.94 -13.74
C GLY A 37 -44.25 46.48 -12.68
N PRO A 38 -43.37 45.51 -13.00
CA PRO A 38 -42.49 44.87 -12.02
C PRO A 38 -41.50 45.85 -11.37
N GLU A 39 -41.21 45.60 -10.09
CA GLU A 39 -40.24 46.37 -9.30
C GLU A 39 -38.80 46.02 -9.66
N CYS A 40 -37.91 47.00 -9.54
CA CYS A 40 -36.49 46.81 -9.71
C CYS A 40 -35.90 46.02 -8.52
N TYR A 41 -35.51 44.75 -8.74
CA TYR A 41 -34.90 43.89 -7.71
C TYR A 41 -33.60 44.44 -7.08
N LYS A 42 -33.01 45.52 -7.62
CA LYS A 42 -31.86 46.23 -7.00
C LYS A 42 -32.24 47.39 -6.08
N CYS A 43 -33.47 47.92 -6.12
CA CYS A 43 -33.84 49.10 -5.30
C CYS A 43 -35.33 49.22 -4.91
N GLY A 44 -36.18 48.22 -5.21
CA GLY A 44 -37.60 48.18 -4.81
C GLY A 44 -38.51 49.21 -5.49
N LYS A 45 -38.04 49.94 -6.51
CA LYS A 45 -38.83 50.99 -7.18
C LYS A 45 -39.37 50.49 -8.52
N ILE A 46 -40.67 50.70 -8.75
CA ILE A 46 -41.32 50.48 -10.04
C ILE A 46 -40.80 51.44 -11.13
N GLY A 47 -41.01 51.06 -12.40
CA GLY A 47 -40.75 51.91 -13.57
C GLY A 47 -39.40 51.70 -14.27
N HIS A 48 -38.53 50.83 -13.75
CA HIS A 48 -37.31 50.38 -14.43
C HIS A 48 -36.93 48.96 -13.97
N ILE A 49 -36.10 48.27 -14.75
CA ILE A 49 -35.60 46.92 -14.41
C ILE A 49 -34.19 46.99 -13.80
N SER A 50 -33.78 45.91 -13.14
CA SER A 50 -32.51 45.77 -12.38
C SER A 50 -31.23 46.07 -13.14
N ARG A 51 -31.27 46.05 -14.48
CA ARG A 51 -30.14 46.41 -15.35
C ARG A 51 -29.99 47.92 -15.54
N ASP A 52 -31.09 48.66 -15.46
CA ASP A 52 -31.18 50.07 -15.79
C ASP A 52 -31.33 50.92 -14.48
N CYS A 53 -30.82 50.38 -13.36
CA CYS A 53 -30.97 50.92 -12.02
C CYS A 53 -29.82 51.86 -11.61
N TYR A 54 -30.13 53.14 -11.44
CA TYR A 54 -29.15 54.20 -11.18
C TYR A 54 -28.68 54.33 -9.70
N GLN A 55 -29.18 53.49 -8.78
CA GLN A 55 -28.86 53.59 -7.33
C GLN A 55 -28.11 52.38 -6.74
N GLY A 56 -27.81 51.34 -7.53
CA GLY A 56 -27.00 50.19 -7.09
C GLY A 56 -25.53 50.33 -7.50
N GLY A 57 -24.70 50.90 -6.65
CA GLY A 57 -23.29 51.19 -6.96
C GLY A 57 -22.39 49.95 -7.01
N GLY A 58 -21.64 49.79 -8.10
CA GLY A 58 -20.58 48.79 -8.24
C GLY A 58 -20.23 48.49 -9.70
N GLY A 59 -18.99 48.81 -10.13
CA GLY A 59 -18.40 48.31 -11.38
C GLY A 59 -18.56 49.18 -12.65
N TYR A 60 -17.72 50.21 -12.77
CA TYR A 60 -17.16 50.79 -14.02
C TYR A 60 -18.04 51.12 -15.25
N GLY A 61 -18.07 52.41 -15.61
CA GLY A 61 -18.11 52.85 -17.02
C GLY A 61 -19.05 53.99 -17.39
N GLY A 62 -18.78 55.26 -17.00
CA GLY A 62 -19.78 56.32 -17.24
C GLY A 62 -19.42 57.81 -17.08
N PHE A 63 -18.14 58.22 -17.21
CA PHE A 63 -17.68 59.61 -17.50
C PHE A 63 -18.49 60.82 -16.96
N SER A 64 -17.92 61.57 -16.01
CA SER A 64 -18.22 63.01 -15.86
C SER A 64 -16.94 63.82 -15.60
N SER A 65 -16.86 65.00 -16.22
CA SER A 65 -15.83 66.05 -16.07
C SER A 65 -14.36 65.60 -15.90
N GLY A 66 -13.61 65.48 -17.00
CA GLY A 66 -12.12 65.45 -16.94
C GLY A 66 -11.38 64.77 -18.10
N GLY A 67 -12.01 63.84 -18.81
CA GLY A 67 -11.29 62.97 -19.76
C GLY A 67 -10.70 63.67 -21.00
N THR A 68 -9.49 63.25 -21.36
CA THR A 68 -8.76 63.63 -22.58
C THR A 68 -9.31 62.94 -23.83
N CYS A 69 -9.24 63.60 -24.98
CA CYS A 69 -9.59 63.03 -26.28
C CYS A 69 -8.64 61.88 -26.66
N TYR A 70 -9.18 60.67 -26.81
CA TYR A 70 -8.42 59.46 -27.16
C TYR A 70 -7.65 59.53 -28.50
N THR A 71 -7.91 60.52 -29.35
CA THR A 71 -7.21 60.72 -30.64
C THR A 71 -5.97 61.62 -30.53
N CYS A 72 -5.91 62.53 -29.53
CA CYS A 72 -4.88 63.57 -29.45
C CYS A 72 -4.39 63.94 -28.03
N GLY A 73 -4.94 63.34 -26.97
CA GLY A 73 -4.55 63.57 -25.58
C GLY A 73 -5.05 64.87 -24.94
N GLN A 74 -5.78 65.73 -25.67
CA GLN A 74 -6.24 67.03 -25.14
C GLN A 74 -7.67 66.95 -24.56
N THR A 75 -7.92 67.62 -23.44
CA THR A 75 -9.26 67.74 -22.83
C THR A 75 -10.19 68.66 -23.63
N GLY A 76 -11.50 68.55 -23.40
CA GLY A 76 -12.51 69.50 -23.92
C GLY A 76 -13.28 69.06 -25.17
N HIS A 77 -12.91 67.95 -25.81
CA HIS A 77 -13.67 67.40 -26.94
C HIS A 77 -13.63 65.86 -26.97
N ARG A 78 -14.62 65.24 -27.62
CA ARG A 78 -14.66 63.77 -27.85
C ARG A 78 -13.88 63.40 -29.12
N ALA A 79 -13.42 62.16 -29.20
CA ALA A 79 -12.66 61.60 -30.34
C ALA A 79 -13.35 61.71 -31.72
N ALA A 80 -14.68 61.85 -31.76
CA ALA A 80 -15.43 62.10 -32.98
C ALA A 80 -15.28 63.54 -33.52
N ASN A 81 -15.00 64.52 -32.65
CA ASN A 81 -14.92 65.95 -32.96
C ASN A 81 -13.47 66.46 -32.75
N CYS A 82 -12.46 65.65 -33.07
CA CYS A 82 -11.05 65.99 -32.88
C CYS A 82 -10.53 66.86 -34.06
N PRO A 83 -10.01 68.08 -33.80
CA PRO A 83 -9.56 68.98 -34.87
C PRO A 83 -8.35 68.45 -35.66
N ASN A 84 -7.61 67.47 -35.12
CA ASN A 84 -6.47 66.83 -35.79
C ASN A 84 -6.88 65.63 -36.68
N GLY A 85 -8.17 65.34 -36.81
CA GLY A 85 -8.70 64.22 -37.60
C GLY A 85 -8.48 62.84 -36.96
N GLN A 86 -9.12 61.81 -37.53
CA GLN A 86 -8.90 60.41 -37.11
C GLN A 86 -7.67 59.81 -37.83
N LYS A 87 -6.91 59.03 -37.07
CA LYS A 87 -5.81 58.19 -37.57
C LYS A 87 -6.34 56.80 -37.94
N CYS A 88 -5.82 56.25 -39.03
CA CYS A 88 -6.06 54.87 -39.42
C CYS A 88 -5.40 53.91 -38.42
N TYR A 89 -6.16 52.98 -37.84
CA TYR A 89 -5.64 52.01 -36.86
C TYR A 89 -4.76 50.91 -37.50
N ASN A 90 -4.61 50.89 -38.82
CA ASN A 90 -3.76 49.92 -39.54
C ASN A 90 -2.36 50.48 -39.89
N CYS A 91 -2.23 51.79 -40.12
CA CYS A 91 -0.97 52.42 -40.55
C CYS A 91 -0.59 53.73 -39.81
N GLY A 92 -1.42 54.18 -38.85
CA GLY A 92 -1.18 55.38 -38.04
C GLY A 92 -1.38 56.73 -38.74
N GLN A 93 -1.50 56.76 -40.07
CA GLN A 93 -1.68 57.99 -40.87
C GLN A 93 -3.10 58.55 -40.75
N THR A 94 -3.26 59.87 -40.86
CA THR A 94 -4.57 60.55 -40.87
C THR A 94 -5.21 60.55 -42.27
N GLY A 95 -6.52 60.78 -42.33
CA GLY A 95 -7.26 61.02 -43.58
C GLY A 95 -7.99 59.82 -44.19
N HIS A 96 -7.84 58.63 -43.62
CA HIS A 96 -8.65 57.45 -43.98
C HIS A 96 -8.91 56.56 -42.76
N ILE A 97 -9.94 55.73 -42.83
CA ILE A 97 -10.28 54.72 -41.80
C ILE A 97 -9.71 53.35 -42.16
N SER A 98 -9.60 52.43 -41.19
CA SER A 98 -8.91 51.15 -41.36
C SER A 98 -9.49 50.20 -42.42
N SER A 99 -10.74 50.40 -42.83
CA SER A 99 -11.39 49.69 -43.95
C SER A 99 -11.04 50.25 -45.33
N GLN A 100 -10.31 51.37 -45.39
CA GLN A 100 -9.86 52.07 -46.60
C GLN A 100 -8.32 52.17 -46.65
N CYS A 101 -7.61 51.38 -45.84
CA CYS A 101 -6.15 51.37 -45.81
C CYS A 101 -5.58 50.51 -46.94
N SER A 102 -4.60 51.02 -47.66
CA SER A 102 -3.91 50.32 -48.76
C SER A 102 -2.78 49.38 -48.31
N GLN A 103 -2.48 49.32 -47.01
CA GLN A 103 -1.52 48.37 -46.43
C GLN A 103 -2.25 47.09 -45.96
N PRO A 104 -1.64 45.90 -46.10
CA PRO A 104 -2.26 44.64 -45.68
C PRO A 104 -2.59 44.66 -44.18
N GLN A 105 -3.77 44.16 -43.80
CA GLN A 105 -4.18 44.15 -42.40
C GLN A 105 -3.45 43.05 -41.62
N THR A 106 -2.51 43.45 -40.76
CA THR A 106 -1.94 42.58 -39.73
C THR A 106 -2.72 42.79 -38.44
N LYS A 107 -3.50 41.78 -38.02
CA LYS A 107 -4.07 41.77 -36.67
C LYS A 107 -2.95 41.49 -35.67
N ALA A 108 -2.44 42.54 -35.06
CA ALA A 108 -1.57 42.48 -33.89
C ALA A 108 -2.39 42.24 -32.63
N CYS A 109 -1.83 41.46 -31.71
CA CYS A 109 -2.40 41.24 -30.38
C CYS A 109 -2.32 42.55 -29.59
N TYR A 110 -3.45 43.06 -29.08
CA TYR A 110 -3.49 44.29 -28.27
C TYR A 110 -2.81 44.14 -26.89
N GLN A 111 -2.26 42.97 -26.56
CA GLN A 111 -1.69 42.69 -25.24
C GLN A 111 -0.18 42.42 -25.24
N CYS A 112 0.37 41.80 -26.29
CA CYS A 112 1.82 41.59 -26.48
C CYS A 112 2.39 42.26 -27.76
N GLY A 113 1.54 42.88 -28.60
CA GLY A 113 1.94 43.58 -29.82
C GLY A 113 2.29 42.69 -31.03
N GLN A 114 2.44 41.38 -30.85
CA GLN A 114 2.85 40.46 -31.93
C GLN A 114 1.72 40.23 -32.95
N PRO A 115 2.03 40.11 -34.25
CA PRO A 115 1.06 39.75 -35.29
C PRO A 115 0.63 38.28 -35.20
N GLY A 116 -0.57 37.98 -35.71
CA GLY A 116 -1.02 36.61 -35.99
C GLY A 116 -2.04 36.03 -35.01
N HIS A 117 -2.28 36.66 -33.87
CA HIS A 117 -3.29 36.25 -32.88
C HIS A 117 -3.97 37.46 -32.23
N ILE A 118 -5.16 37.29 -31.65
CA ILE A 118 -5.83 38.33 -30.85
C ILE A 118 -5.56 38.14 -29.34
N SER A 119 -5.87 39.13 -28.49
CA SER A 119 -5.56 39.09 -27.05
C SER A 119 -6.21 37.96 -26.24
N ARG A 120 -7.16 37.21 -26.83
CA ARG A 120 -7.75 35.97 -26.25
C ARG A 120 -7.00 34.69 -26.62
N GLU A 121 -6.02 34.81 -27.50
CA GLU A 121 -5.22 33.73 -28.10
C GLU A 121 -3.71 34.00 -27.86
N CYS A 122 -3.41 34.83 -26.86
CA CYS A 122 -2.05 35.23 -26.52
C CYS A 122 -1.45 34.25 -25.51
N ASN A 123 -0.43 33.49 -25.93
CA ASN A 123 0.27 32.52 -25.08
C ASN A 123 1.54 33.12 -24.43
N ASP A 124 1.53 34.43 -24.16
CA ASP A 124 2.59 35.12 -23.43
C ASP A 124 2.47 34.83 -21.93
N TYR A 125 3.49 34.20 -21.33
CA TYR A 125 3.54 33.84 -19.91
C TYR A 125 3.20 35.02 -18.96
N ALA A 126 3.55 36.26 -19.33
CA ALA A 126 3.20 37.45 -18.55
C ALA A 126 1.68 37.68 -18.45
N THR A 127 0.90 37.14 -19.40
CA THR A 127 -0.57 37.17 -19.40
C THR A 127 -1.17 35.96 -18.70
N THR A 128 -0.55 34.78 -18.78
CA THR A 128 -1.04 33.53 -18.16
C THR A 128 -1.01 33.58 -16.62
N PHE A 129 -0.05 34.31 -16.05
CA PHE A 129 0.01 34.64 -14.61
C PHE A 129 -0.70 35.98 -14.27
N GLN A 130 -1.63 36.45 -15.11
CA GLN A 130 -2.45 37.66 -14.94
C GLN A 130 -1.68 38.97 -14.61
N LYS A 131 -0.40 39.05 -14.99
CA LYS A 131 0.53 40.12 -14.56
C LYS A 131 0.66 40.24 -13.03
N ALA A 132 0.79 39.11 -12.34
CA ALA A 132 1.15 39.09 -10.93
C ALA A 132 2.54 39.73 -10.68
N ASP A 133 2.66 40.44 -9.56
CA ASP A 133 3.90 41.05 -9.08
C ASP A 133 4.72 40.05 -8.24
N ALA A 134 4.04 39.16 -7.51
CA ALA A 134 4.59 38.00 -6.81
C ALA A 134 3.57 36.84 -6.86
N LEU A 135 4.02 35.61 -6.60
CA LEU A 135 3.17 34.42 -6.51
C LEU A 135 3.21 33.86 -5.09
N ALA A 136 2.08 33.43 -4.53
CA ALA A 136 1.98 32.75 -3.24
C ALA A 136 1.27 31.39 -3.40
N LEU A 137 1.94 30.33 -2.96
CA LEU A 137 1.37 28.99 -2.82
C LEU A 137 1.36 28.66 -1.33
N VAL A 138 0.17 28.62 -0.73
CA VAL A 138 -0.04 28.47 0.71
C VAL A 138 -0.61 27.07 0.95
N VAL A 139 0.21 26.12 1.38
CA VAL A 139 -0.22 24.73 1.65
C VAL A 139 -0.38 24.52 3.15
N GLY A 140 -1.55 24.00 3.54
CA GLY A 140 -1.95 23.82 4.94
C GLY A 140 -1.68 22.41 5.48
N SER A 141 -2.59 21.89 6.29
CA SER A 141 -2.62 20.46 6.63
C SER A 141 -2.80 19.59 5.38
N VAL A 142 -2.36 18.32 5.46
CA VAL A 142 -2.69 17.28 4.47
C VAL A 142 -4.22 17.12 4.41
N GLU A 143 -4.74 16.81 3.22
CA GLU A 143 -6.15 16.42 3.01
C GLU A 143 -6.22 15.28 1.98
N ASP A 144 -6.20 14.03 2.45
CA ASP A 144 -6.12 12.83 1.59
C ASP A 144 -7.32 12.66 0.65
N ALA A 145 -8.45 13.29 1.00
CA ALA A 145 -9.64 13.37 0.15
C ALA A 145 -9.47 14.30 -1.08
N ASN A 146 -8.38 15.10 -1.15
CA ASN A 146 -8.14 16.08 -2.20
C ASN A 146 -6.63 16.33 -2.46
N PRO A 147 -5.81 15.33 -2.84
CA PRO A 147 -4.36 15.46 -2.98
C PRO A 147 -3.90 16.22 -4.25
N TYR A 148 -4.85 16.73 -5.07
CA TYR A 148 -4.58 17.35 -6.37
C TYR A 148 -4.75 18.87 -6.40
N GLN A 149 -4.63 19.53 -5.25
CA GLN A 149 -4.61 20.98 -5.14
C GLN A 149 -3.34 21.58 -5.78
N LYS A 150 -3.39 22.82 -6.30
CA LYS A 150 -2.29 23.38 -7.10
C LYS A 150 -1.01 23.64 -6.31
N GLY A 151 -1.13 24.07 -5.06
CA GLY A 151 0.00 24.23 -4.13
C GLY A 151 0.73 22.91 -3.91
N THR A 152 0.02 21.87 -3.47
CA THR A 152 0.56 20.50 -3.32
C THR A 152 1.19 19.98 -4.60
N ALA A 153 0.53 20.13 -5.75
CA ALA A 153 1.06 19.67 -7.04
C ALA A 153 2.37 20.39 -7.44
N ILE A 154 2.50 21.69 -7.16
CA ILE A 154 3.72 22.46 -7.46
C ILE A 154 4.83 22.20 -6.42
N GLN A 155 4.51 22.02 -5.13
CA GLN A 155 5.49 21.55 -4.14
C GLN A 155 6.08 20.21 -4.56
N THR A 156 5.20 19.24 -4.90
CA THR A 156 5.58 17.92 -5.39
C THR A 156 6.45 18.00 -6.65
N TRP A 157 6.13 18.89 -7.59
CA TRP A 157 6.93 19.09 -8.81
C TRP A 157 8.32 19.69 -8.52
N LEU A 158 8.42 20.62 -7.57
CA LEU A 158 9.68 21.30 -7.24
C LEU A 158 10.58 20.52 -6.29
N LEU A 159 10.00 19.67 -5.42
CA LEU A 159 10.67 19.05 -4.27
C LEU A 159 10.54 17.52 -4.22
N ALA A 160 9.85 16.89 -5.18
CA ALA A 160 9.41 15.48 -5.20
C ALA A 160 8.40 15.07 -4.09
N TYR A 161 8.31 15.84 -2.99
CA TYR A 161 7.44 15.60 -1.84
C TYR A 161 6.48 16.77 -1.60
N GLU A 162 5.35 16.50 -0.93
CA GLU A 162 4.52 17.56 -0.34
C GLU A 162 5.21 18.13 0.91
N PHE A 163 5.01 19.44 1.14
CA PHE A 163 5.48 20.15 2.33
C PHE A 163 4.27 20.78 3.06
N PRO A 164 3.57 20.02 3.93
CA PRO A 164 2.43 20.54 4.68
C PRO A 164 2.84 21.68 5.62
N GLN A 165 1.92 22.61 5.86
CA GLN A 165 2.10 23.85 6.64
C GLN A 165 3.28 24.69 6.13
N THR A 166 3.36 24.90 4.81
CA THR A 166 4.44 25.63 4.15
C THR A 166 3.92 26.61 3.10
N ILE A 167 4.51 27.81 3.06
CA ILE A 167 4.24 28.82 2.04
C ILE A 167 5.45 28.98 1.12
N LEU A 168 5.23 28.86 -0.20
CA LEU A 168 6.20 29.23 -1.23
C LEU A 168 5.80 30.59 -1.83
N LEU A 169 6.70 31.58 -1.73
CA LEU A 169 6.47 32.97 -2.11
C LEU A 169 7.54 33.43 -3.12
N PHE A 170 7.14 33.55 -4.38
CA PHE A 170 8.03 33.90 -5.49
C PHE A 170 7.92 35.40 -5.78
N THR A 171 8.98 36.16 -5.50
CA THR A 171 9.14 37.54 -5.97
C THR A 171 9.81 37.56 -7.34
N ALA A 172 10.08 38.75 -7.89
CA ALA A 172 10.82 38.90 -9.14
C ALA A 172 12.32 38.57 -9.03
N ASP A 173 12.86 38.46 -7.81
CA ASP A 173 14.28 38.32 -7.50
C ASP A 173 14.62 37.16 -6.57
N LYS A 174 13.65 36.54 -5.86
CA LYS A 174 13.88 35.57 -4.79
C LYS A 174 12.71 34.59 -4.62
N LEU A 175 13.01 33.40 -4.08
CA LEU A 175 12.01 32.50 -3.48
C LEU A 175 12.08 32.57 -1.95
N HIS A 176 11.03 33.08 -1.32
CA HIS A 176 10.82 33.00 0.12
C HIS A 176 10.06 31.70 0.45
N VAL A 177 10.53 30.94 1.44
CA VAL A 177 9.84 29.75 1.95
C VAL A 177 9.56 29.92 3.44
N ILE A 178 8.30 29.81 3.87
CA ILE A 178 7.91 29.87 5.28
C ILE A 178 7.48 28.48 5.73
N THR A 179 8.16 27.86 6.70
CA THR A 179 7.91 26.46 7.12
C THR A 179 8.39 26.16 8.55
N SER A 180 8.25 24.92 9.01
CA SER A 180 8.71 24.46 10.34
C SER A 180 10.24 24.38 10.45
N HIS A 181 10.78 24.23 11.66
CA HIS A 181 12.22 24.07 11.87
C HIS A 181 12.79 22.80 11.20
N SER A 182 12.07 21.68 11.27
CA SER A 182 12.45 20.41 10.60
C SER A 182 12.51 20.60 9.07
N LYS A 183 11.42 21.04 8.46
CA LYS A 183 11.30 21.30 7.02
C LYS A 183 12.32 22.33 6.51
N ALA A 184 12.67 23.33 7.33
CA ALA A 184 13.71 24.29 7.00
C ALA A 184 15.11 23.67 6.89
N ALA A 185 15.44 22.65 7.69
CA ALA A 185 16.77 22.01 7.65
C ALA A 185 17.00 21.27 6.32
N HIS A 186 15.99 20.52 5.82
CA HIS A 186 16.09 19.86 4.51
C HIS A 186 16.23 20.89 3.37
N LEU A 187 15.54 22.04 3.44
CA LEU A 187 15.63 23.10 2.44
C LEU A 187 16.96 23.88 2.49
N GLN A 188 17.59 24.02 3.67
CA GLN A 188 18.91 24.65 3.80
C GLN A 188 20.01 23.89 3.05
N ALA A 189 19.90 22.56 2.92
CA ALA A 189 20.84 21.76 2.12
C ALA A 189 20.87 22.18 0.63
N LEU A 190 19.77 22.74 0.11
CA LEU A 190 19.70 23.24 -1.27
C LEU A 190 20.50 24.52 -1.48
N ASP A 191 20.89 25.25 -0.43
CA ASP A 191 21.57 26.56 -0.53
C ASP A 191 23.07 26.48 -0.83
N ALA A 192 23.65 25.28 -0.83
CA ALA A 192 25.04 25.03 -1.22
C ALA A 192 25.30 25.08 -2.74
N ALA A 193 24.27 25.27 -3.57
CA ALA A 193 24.38 25.35 -5.03
C ALA A 193 24.47 26.81 -5.54
N GLU A 194 25.17 27.05 -6.66
CA GLU A 194 25.15 28.34 -7.36
C GLU A 194 23.77 28.59 -8.00
N LYS A 195 22.83 29.10 -7.20
CA LYS A 195 21.45 29.34 -7.64
C LYS A 195 21.35 30.53 -8.59
N ARG A 196 20.55 30.36 -9.64
CA ARG A 196 20.17 31.42 -10.59
C ARG A 196 19.16 32.43 -10.01
N ILE A 197 18.48 32.04 -8.93
CA ILE A 197 17.54 32.84 -8.13
C ILE A 197 17.80 32.49 -6.65
N PRO A 198 18.14 33.45 -5.76
CA PRO A 198 18.33 33.19 -4.35
C PRO A 198 17.07 32.64 -3.67
N MET A 199 17.26 31.87 -2.61
CA MET A 199 16.20 31.32 -1.76
C MET A 199 16.39 31.82 -0.33
N GLU A 200 15.31 32.06 0.41
CA GLU A 200 15.37 32.49 1.80
C GLU A 200 14.34 31.69 2.61
N VAL A 201 14.82 30.97 3.63
CA VAL A 201 13.99 30.06 4.44
C VAL A 201 13.68 30.70 5.78
N HIS A 202 12.41 30.98 6.01
CA HIS A 202 11.87 31.64 7.20
C HIS A 202 11.27 30.57 8.13
N VAL A 203 11.91 30.38 9.28
CA VAL A 203 11.51 29.36 10.27
C VAL A 203 10.36 29.90 11.12
N ARG A 204 9.19 29.27 11.03
CA ARG A 204 8.03 29.53 11.90
C ARG A 204 8.24 28.87 13.27
N THR A 205 7.75 29.51 14.33
CA THR A 205 7.91 29.07 15.73
C THR A 205 6.56 28.72 16.37
N LYS A 206 6.55 28.17 17.60
CA LYS A 206 5.32 28.03 18.40
C LYS A 206 4.75 29.39 18.88
N ASP A 207 5.52 30.49 18.78
CA ASP A 207 5.17 31.84 19.24
C ASP A 207 4.47 32.65 18.12
N ALA A 208 3.21 33.03 18.36
CA ALA A 208 2.36 33.70 17.38
C ALA A 208 2.79 35.14 17.04
N GLU A 209 3.33 35.90 18.00
CA GLU A 209 3.75 37.29 17.77
C GLU A 209 5.00 37.32 16.87
N LYS A 210 5.95 36.41 17.11
CA LYS A 210 7.11 36.22 16.22
C LYS A 210 6.68 35.79 14.81
N ASN A 211 5.69 34.91 14.69
CA ASN A 211 5.14 34.51 13.41
C ASN A 211 4.48 35.70 12.69
N LYS A 212 3.72 36.53 13.40
CA LYS A 212 3.07 37.73 12.85
C LYS A 212 4.06 38.77 12.34
N GLU A 213 5.17 39.00 13.06
CA GLU A 213 6.28 39.84 12.58
C GLU A 213 6.98 39.23 11.35
N LEU A 214 7.22 37.92 11.33
CA LEU A 214 7.77 37.18 10.18
C LEU A 214 6.90 37.36 8.93
N TYR A 215 5.58 37.14 9.03
CA TYR A 215 4.67 37.31 7.90
C TYR A 215 4.67 38.76 7.38
N LYS A 216 4.66 39.76 8.27
CA LYS A 216 4.77 41.17 7.90
C LYS A 216 6.06 41.49 7.14
N ASN A 217 7.20 40.96 7.60
CA ASN A 217 8.51 41.14 6.97
C ASN A 217 8.58 40.52 5.56
N VAL A 218 7.90 39.41 5.31
CA VAL A 218 7.81 38.80 3.96
C VAL A 218 6.81 39.55 3.06
N LEU A 219 5.67 40.00 3.58
CA LEU A 219 4.72 40.84 2.84
C LEU A 219 5.32 42.19 2.41
N GLU A 220 6.29 42.71 3.16
CA GLU A 220 7.11 43.84 2.71
C GLU A 220 7.96 43.53 1.47
N GLN A 221 8.45 42.30 1.29
CA GLN A 221 9.20 41.91 0.08
C GLN A 221 8.25 41.70 -1.11
N VAL A 222 7.07 41.12 -0.88
CA VAL A 222 5.98 41.06 -1.87
C VAL A 222 5.63 42.47 -2.39
N LYS A 223 5.54 43.46 -1.50
CA LYS A 223 5.31 44.88 -1.84
C LYS A 223 6.47 45.55 -2.57
N LYS A 224 7.70 45.05 -2.42
CA LYS A 224 8.90 45.52 -3.15
C LYS A 224 9.08 44.83 -4.51
N SER A 225 8.39 43.71 -4.75
CA SER A 225 8.40 43.01 -6.03
C SER A 225 7.59 43.77 -7.09
N ARG A 226 8.25 44.16 -8.19
CA ARG A 226 7.64 44.81 -9.37
C ARG A 226 6.77 46.03 -8.99
N ASP A 227 5.48 46.01 -9.30
CA ASP A 227 4.53 47.09 -9.05
C ASP A 227 3.91 47.01 -7.64
N GLY A 228 4.17 45.92 -6.90
CA GLY A 228 3.79 45.72 -5.49
C GLY A 228 2.28 45.61 -5.22
N LYS A 229 1.46 45.31 -6.24
CA LYS A 229 -0.01 45.38 -6.16
C LYS A 229 -0.70 44.03 -6.32
N ARG A 230 -0.17 43.14 -7.16
CA ARG A 230 -0.87 41.91 -7.60
C ARG A 230 -0.24 40.65 -7.02
N LEU A 231 -0.99 39.97 -6.15
CA LEU A 231 -0.57 38.70 -5.57
C LEU A 231 -1.23 37.55 -6.33
N GLY A 232 -0.42 36.76 -7.03
CA GLY A 232 -0.88 35.57 -7.74
C GLY A 232 -1.14 34.41 -6.77
N VAL A 233 -2.37 33.90 -6.73
CA VAL A 233 -2.76 32.75 -5.89
C VAL A 233 -3.63 31.74 -6.68
N PRO A 234 -3.60 30.45 -6.36
CA PRO A 234 -4.56 29.50 -6.91
C PRO A 234 -5.92 29.68 -6.19
N VAL A 235 -6.83 30.48 -6.75
CA VAL A 235 -8.09 30.89 -6.07
C VAL A 235 -9.10 29.76 -5.78
N LYS A 236 -8.77 28.52 -6.15
CA LYS A 236 -9.58 27.32 -5.91
C LYS A 236 -9.02 26.41 -4.83
N ASP A 237 -7.75 26.59 -4.47
CA ASP A 237 -7.12 25.82 -3.42
C ASP A 237 -7.75 26.19 -2.07
N GLN A 238 -8.08 25.17 -1.28
CA GLN A 238 -8.72 25.25 0.02
C GLN A 238 -7.97 24.31 0.96
N TYR A 239 -7.01 24.85 1.70
CA TYR A 239 -6.32 24.15 2.78
C TYR A 239 -6.76 24.70 4.14
N LYS A 240 -6.63 23.87 5.17
CA LYS A 240 -6.90 24.22 6.57
C LYS A 240 -5.61 24.34 7.38
N GLY A 241 -5.72 24.82 8.62
CA GLY A 241 -4.66 24.73 9.62
C GLY A 241 -3.82 26.00 9.77
N LYS A 242 -3.14 26.08 10.91
CA LYS A 242 -2.62 27.32 11.53
C LYS A 242 -1.85 28.26 10.57
N VAL A 243 -0.98 27.74 9.70
CA VAL A 243 -0.23 28.56 8.71
C VAL A 243 -1.15 29.29 7.73
N VAL A 244 -2.24 28.66 7.31
CA VAL A 244 -3.18 29.24 6.34
C VAL A 244 -3.96 30.38 6.98
N ASP A 245 -4.29 30.26 8.26
CA ASP A 245 -5.10 31.23 8.99
C ASP A 245 -4.27 32.39 9.53
N GLU A 246 -3.07 32.13 10.06
CA GLU A 246 -2.06 33.17 10.37
C GLU A 246 -1.72 34.00 9.10
N TRP A 247 -1.62 33.37 7.92
CA TRP A 247 -1.37 34.06 6.66
C TRP A 247 -2.56 34.91 6.17
N LYS A 248 -3.81 34.42 6.32
CA LYS A 248 -5.02 35.21 6.02
C LYS A 248 -5.10 36.43 6.93
N GLU A 249 -4.82 36.27 8.23
CA GLU A 249 -4.78 37.38 9.19
C GLU A 249 -3.71 38.39 8.81
N ALA A 250 -2.47 37.95 8.57
CA ALA A 250 -1.37 38.81 8.17
C ALA A 250 -1.64 39.57 6.86
N LEU A 251 -2.32 38.97 5.88
CA LEU A 251 -2.74 39.65 4.65
C LEU A 251 -3.83 40.72 4.89
N ASN A 252 -4.76 40.47 5.82
CA ASN A 252 -5.82 41.41 6.16
C ASN A 252 -5.29 42.61 6.96
N ASP A 253 -4.39 42.36 7.92
CA ASP A 253 -3.78 43.36 8.81
C ASP A 253 -2.70 44.22 8.13
N PHE A 254 -2.24 43.86 6.92
CA PHE A 254 -1.17 44.58 6.24
C PHE A 254 -1.63 45.92 5.64
N ASP A 255 -0.81 46.96 5.80
CA ASP A 255 -1.03 48.34 5.31
C ASP A 255 -1.27 48.48 3.80
N THR A 256 -1.16 47.39 3.03
CA THR A 256 -1.22 47.39 1.56
C THR A 256 -2.06 46.22 1.08
N GLN A 257 -3.28 46.53 0.68
CA GLN A 257 -4.25 45.56 0.17
C GLN A 257 -3.86 45.13 -1.24
N PHE A 258 -3.50 43.85 -1.40
CA PHE A 258 -3.08 43.27 -2.67
C PHE A 258 -4.29 42.81 -3.51
N GLU A 259 -4.27 43.11 -4.81
CA GLU A 259 -5.19 42.54 -5.79
C GLU A 259 -4.83 41.06 -6.01
N GLN A 260 -5.60 40.14 -5.40
CA GLN A 260 -5.40 38.71 -5.60
C GLN A 260 -5.86 38.30 -7.01
N VAL A 261 -5.00 37.62 -7.76
CA VAL A 261 -5.26 37.19 -9.15
C VAL A 261 -5.04 35.70 -9.34
N ASP A 262 -5.91 35.04 -10.12
CA ASP A 262 -5.86 33.58 -10.30
C ASP A 262 -4.72 33.13 -11.22
N ILE A 263 -3.76 32.40 -10.66
CA ILE A 263 -2.61 31.83 -11.39
C ILE A 263 -2.77 30.34 -11.74
N THR A 264 -3.93 29.73 -11.46
CA THR A 264 -4.23 28.32 -11.79
C THR A 264 -3.97 27.99 -13.26
N ALA A 265 -4.18 28.95 -14.17
CA ALA A 265 -3.87 28.83 -15.59
C ALA A 265 -2.35 28.81 -15.88
N GLY A 266 -1.56 29.68 -15.22
CA GLY A 266 -0.11 29.69 -15.35
C GLY A 266 0.53 28.40 -14.87
N LEU A 267 0.15 27.95 -13.67
CA LEU A 267 0.64 26.70 -13.07
C LEU A 267 0.26 25.46 -13.93
N ALA A 268 -0.97 25.43 -14.46
CA ALA A 268 -1.41 24.37 -15.38
C ALA A 268 -0.78 24.44 -16.78
N ASN A 269 -0.07 25.51 -17.13
CA ASN A 269 0.76 25.54 -18.34
C ASN A 269 2.18 25.04 -18.04
N VAL A 270 2.76 25.39 -16.88
CA VAL A 270 4.07 24.88 -16.43
C VAL A 270 4.06 23.35 -16.30
N LEU A 271 3.05 22.78 -15.64
CA LEU A 271 2.96 21.33 -15.41
C LEU A 271 2.53 20.50 -16.62
N ALA A 272 2.18 21.10 -17.77
CA ALA A 272 1.49 20.38 -18.84
C ALA A 272 2.39 19.42 -19.64
N VAL A 273 3.54 19.93 -20.10
CA VAL A 273 4.53 19.18 -20.87
C VAL A 273 5.45 18.46 -19.89
N LYS A 274 5.62 17.15 -20.06
CA LYS A 274 6.39 16.30 -19.16
C LYS A 274 7.81 16.07 -19.70
N GLU A 275 8.81 16.15 -18.84
CA GLU A 275 10.21 15.82 -19.14
C GLU A 275 10.42 14.29 -19.24
N GLU A 276 11.52 13.82 -19.85
CA GLU A 276 11.69 12.39 -20.15
C GLU A 276 11.85 11.51 -18.89
N GLU A 277 12.14 12.06 -17.71
CA GLU A 277 12.08 11.33 -16.44
C GLU A 277 10.65 11.20 -15.89
N GLU A 278 9.84 12.27 -15.96
CA GLU A 278 8.41 12.23 -15.67
C GLU A 278 7.69 11.23 -16.60
N LEU A 279 8.05 11.23 -17.89
CA LEU A 279 7.52 10.33 -18.92
C LEU A 279 7.93 8.86 -18.74
N ARG A 280 9.04 8.57 -18.08
CA ARG A 280 9.40 7.19 -17.66
C ARG A 280 8.59 6.77 -16.43
N THR A 281 8.44 7.69 -15.48
CA THR A 281 7.65 7.48 -14.25
C THR A 281 6.19 7.20 -14.59
N MET A 282 5.55 8.04 -15.42
CA MET A 282 4.17 7.83 -15.88
C MET A 282 4.00 6.55 -16.72
N ARG A 283 5.00 6.15 -17.52
CA ARG A 283 5.01 4.88 -18.26
C ARG A 283 5.04 3.67 -17.32
N SER A 284 5.78 3.77 -16.21
CA SER A 284 5.86 2.72 -15.20
C SER A 284 4.51 2.59 -14.47
N GLY A 285 3.93 3.68 -13.97
CA GLY A 285 2.59 3.67 -13.36
C GLY A 285 1.50 3.15 -14.29
N ALA A 286 1.51 3.57 -15.57
CA ALA A 286 0.57 3.08 -16.59
C ALA A 286 0.70 1.57 -16.83
N ARG A 287 1.92 1.03 -16.78
CA ARG A 287 2.16 -0.42 -16.87
C ARG A 287 1.69 -1.17 -15.63
N VAL A 288 1.88 -0.64 -14.41
CA VAL A 288 1.32 -1.25 -13.17
C VAL A 288 -0.21 -1.27 -13.25
N SER A 289 -0.86 -0.15 -13.59
CA SER A 289 -2.32 -0.10 -13.81
C SER A 289 -2.80 -1.16 -14.82
N SER A 290 -2.04 -1.35 -15.89
CA SER A 290 -2.36 -2.35 -16.92
C SER A 290 -2.24 -3.80 -16.42
N GLN A 291 -1.22 -4.08 -15.59
CA GLN A 291 -1.06 -5.39 -14.97
C GLN A 291 -2.12 -5.66 -13.89
N LEU A 292 -2.52 -4.66 -13.09
CA LEU A 292 -3.58 -4.79 -12.09
C LEU A 292 -4.96 -5.02 -12.74
N MET A 293 -5.26 -4.32 -13.83
CA MET A 293 -6.46 -4.56 -14.63
C MET A 293 -6.49 -6.01 -15.16
N ARG A 294 -5.42 -6.44 -15.85
CA ARG A 294 -5.38 -7.73 -16.56
C ARG A 294 -5.16 -8.94 -15.65
N GLY A 295 -4.17 -8.88 -14.76
CA GLY A 295 -3.68 -10.00 -13.94
C GLY A 295 -4.17 -10.00 -12.50
N TYR A 296 -5.17 -9.18 -12.18
CA TYR A 296 -5.90 -9.29 -10.91
C TYR A 296 -7.40 -9.00 -11.09
N PHE A 297 -7.78 -7.80 -11.56
CA PHE A 297 -9.20 -7.45 -11.65
C PHE A 297 -9.97 -8.39 -12.58
N VAL A 298 -9.49 -8.64 -13.81
CA VAL A 298 -10.16 -9.55 -14.76
C VAL A 298 -10.31 -10.95 -14.18
N GLU A 299 -9.22 -11.56 -13.71
CA GLU A 299 -9.25 -12.91 -13.13
C GLU A 299 -10.24 -12.98 -11.96
N LYS A 300 -10.25 -11.96 -11.09
CA LYS A 300 -11.13 -11.92 -9.93
C LYS A 300 -12.60 -11.69 -10.28
N MET A 301 -12.86 -10.80 -11.23
CA MET A 301 -14.19 -10.50 -11.77
C MET A 301 -14.81 -11.73 -12.45
N SER A 302 -14.08 -12.41 -13.33
CA SER A 302 -14.54 -13.65 -13.97
C SER A 302 -14.82 -14.75 -12.93
N THR A 303 -13.91 -14.95 -11.96
CA THR A 303 -14.10 -15.92 -10.88
C THR A 303 -15.36 -15.63 -10.04
N LEU A 304 -15.61 -14.37 -9.70
CA LEU A 304 -16.77 -13.98 -8.87
C LEU A 304 -18.11 -14.18 -9.58
N ILE A 305 -18.14 -14.09 -10.91
CA ILE A 305 -19.35 -14.33 -11.72
C ILE A 305 -19.56 -15.83 -11.93
N ASP A 306 -18.51 -16.58 -12.28
CA ASP A 306 -18.56 -18.05 -12.47
C ASP A 306 -18.96 -18.80 -11.18
N GLU A 307 -18.55 -18.30 -10.02
CA GLU A 307 -18.96 -18.83 -8.71
C GLU A 307 -20.29 -18.24 -8.18
N GLU A 308 -21.01 -17.42 -8.95
CA GLU A 308 -22.21 -16.63 -8.57
C GLU A 308 -22.09 -15.87 -7.22
N LYS A 309 -20.87 -15.44 -6.83
CA LYS A 309 -20.61 -14.95 -5.48
C LYS A 309 -21.15 -13.53 -5.25
N PRO A 310 -22.05 -13.32 -4.26
CA PRO A 310 -22.64 -12.01 -4.01
C PRO A 310 -21.63 -11.07 -3.35
N ILE A 311 -21.16 -10.08 -4.11
CA ILE A 311 -20.21 -9.04 -3.71
C ILE A 311 -20.70 -7.67 -4.22
N THR A 312 -20.46 -6.58 -3.49
CA THR A 312 -20.78 -5.21 -3.97
C THR A 312 -19.67 -4.63 -4.86
N HIS A 313 -19.96 -3.62 -5.66
CA HIS A 313 -18.93 -2.92 -6.44
C HIS A 313 -17.86 -2.30 -5.54
N GLU A 314 -18.29 -1.68 -4.43
CA GLU A 314 -17.44 -1.15 -3.36
C GLU A 314 -16.52 -2.25 -2.76
N GLN A 315 -17.08 -3.41 -2.38
CA GLN A 315 -16.28 -4.53 -1.85
C GLN A 315 -15.27 -5.10 -2.86
N LEU A 316 -15.59 -5.09 -4.16
CA LEU A 316 -14.62 -5.49 -5.18
C LEU A 316 -13.57 -4.40 -5.44
N ALA A 317 -13.93 -3.12 -5.30
CA ALA A 317 -13.00 -2.00 -5.40
C ALA A 317 -11.97 -2.04 -4.27
N ASP A 318 -12.42 -2.18 -3.02
CA ASP A 318 -11.63 -2.50 -1.83
C ASP A 318 -10.61 -3.62 -2.08
N MET A 319 -11.07 -4.71 -2.69
CA MET A 319 -10.25 -5.89 -2.96
C MET A 319 -9.22 -5.67 -4.07
N VAL A 320 -9.44 -4.72 -4.99
CA VAL A 320 -8.44 -4.26 -5.96
C VAL A 320 -7.50 -3.25 -5.31
N GLU A 321 -8.01 -2.33 -4.49
CA GLU A 321 -7.23 -1.28 -3.83
C GLU A 321 -6.14 -1.86 -2.92
N LYS A 322 -6.49 -2.89 -2.14
CA LYS A 322 -5.59 -3.59 -1.21
C LYS A 322 -4.47 -4.40 -1.89
N THR A 323 -4.46 -4.51 -3.22
CA THR A 323 -3.41 -5.26 -3.96
C THR A 323 -2.04 -4.60 -3.92
N ILE A 324 -1.94 -3.26 -3.82
CA ILE A 324 -0.63 -2.59 -3.76
C ILE A 324 0.07 -2.77 -2.41
N ALA A 325 -0.70 -3.05 -1.35
CA ALA A 325 -0.17 -3.44 -0.05
C ALA A 325 0.24 -4.93 0.00
N ASP A 326 -0.42 -5.81 -0.78
CA ASP A 326 -0.05 -7.24 -0.82
C ASP A 326 1.13 -7.51 -1.76
N ASN A 327 2.32 -7.49 -1.17
CA ASN A 327 3.58 -7.90 -1.76
C ASN A 327 3.54 -9.29 -2.44
N LYS A 328 2.62 -10.21 -2.09
CA LYS A 328 2.45 -11.48 -2.81
C LYS A 328 1.75 -11.30 -4.14
N VAL A 329 0.70 -10.47 -4.18
CA VAL A 329 -0.03 -10.13 -5.42
C VAL A 329 0.91 -9.40 -6.38
N LEU A 330 1.63 -8.38 -5.90
CA LEU A 330 2.60 -7.64 -6.73
C LEU A 330 3.69 -8.53 -7.34
N ARG A 331 4.19 -9.54 -6.60
CA ARG A 331 5.15 -10.53 -7.11
C ARG A 331 4.59 -11.51 -8.14
N GLY A 332 3.27 -11.68 -8.20
CA GLY A 332 2.59 -12.46 -9.25
C GLY A 332 2.44 -11.70 -10.58
N LEU A 333 2.53 -10.37 -10.55
CA LEU A 333 2.31 -9.50 -11.71
C LEU A 333 3.62 -9.25 -12.49
N LYS A 334 3.52 -9.02 -13.80
CA LYS A 334 4.69 -8.80 -14.69
C LYS A 334 5.14 -7.33 -14.72
N LEU A 335 5.46 -6.84 -13.52
CA LEU A 335 5.89 -5.46 -13.24
C LEU A 335 7.27 -5.14 -13.88
N PRO A 336 7.65 -3.86 -14.01
CA PRO A 336 9.00 -3.45 -14.44
C PRO A 336 10.06 -3.78 -13.38
N ASN A 337 11.26 -4.18 -13.81
CA ASN A 337 12.38 -4.52 -12.91
C ASN A 337 12.98 -3.30 -12.17
N ASP A 338 12.70 -2.09 -12.67
CA ASP A 338 13.11 -0.79 -12.14
C ASP A 338 12.02 -0.10 -11.29
N LEU A 339 10.90 -0.80 -11.03
CA LEU A 339 9.82 -0.32 -10.19
C LEU A 339 10.16 -0.53 -8.70
N VAL A 340 10.11 0.55 -7.92
CA VAL A 340 10.17 0.49 -6.45
C VAL A 340 8.73 0.51 -5.93
N THR A 341 8.30 -0.57 -5.27
CA THR A 341 6.91 -0.77 -4.82
C THR A 341 6.40 0.32 -3.90
N ASP A 342 7.28 0.89 -3.11
CA ASP A 342 6.95 1.75 -1.97
C ASP A 342 6.57 3.17 -2.43
N PHE A 343 6.73 3.48 -3.72
CA PHE A 343 6.21 4.69 -4.36
C PHE A 343 4.93 4.43 -5.19
N LEU A 344 4.24 3.30 -4.98
CA LEU A 344 2.94 3.01 -5.56
C LEU A 344 1.82 3.52 -4.65
N ASP A 345 0.91 4.27 -5.25
CA ASP A 345 -0.26 4.87 -4.61
C ASP A 345 -1.45 4.79 -5.59
N TRP A 346 -2.67 5.04 -5.13
CA TRP A 346 -3.86 5.08 -5.98
C TRP A 346 -4.15 6.50 -6.46
N CYS A 347 -4.44 6.66 -7.75
CA CYS A 347 -4.94 7.93 -8.28
C CYS A 347 -6.31 8.28 -7.67
N TYR A 348 -7.11 7.24 -7.40
CA TYR A 348 -8.45 7.23 -6.83
C TYR A 348 -8.83 5.76 -6.55
N THR A 349 -9.71 5.51 -5.57
CA THR A 349 -10.26 4.17 -5.29
C THR A 349 -10.91 3.56 -6.54
N PRO A 350 -10.59 2.30 -6.92
CA PRO A 350 -11.07 1.69 -8.16
C PRO A 350 -12.59 1.81 -8.38
N ILE A 351 -13.00 2.27 -9.56
CA ILE A 351 -14.41 2.50 -9.91
C ILE A 351 -14.93 1.28 -10.70
N ILE A 352 -15.90 0.57 -10.12
CA ILE A 352 -16.55 -0.60 -10.72
C ILE A 352 -18.06 -0.30 -10.83
N GLN A 353 -18.65 -0.61 -11.98
CA GLN A 353 -20.07 -0.34 -12.26
C GLN A 353 -20.68 -1.47 -13.10
N SER A 354 -21.88 -1.93 -12.73
CA SER A 354 -22.67 -2.89 -13.51
C SER A 354 -24.16 -2.79 -13.14
N GLY A 355 -25.02 -3.56 -13.81
CA GLY A 355 -26.41 -3.73 -13.35
C GLY A 355 -27.35 -2.56 -13.60
N GLY A 356 -27.07 -1.74 -14.61
CA GLY A 356 -27.97 -0.69 -15.12
C GLY A 356 -27.57 0.74 -14.71
N GLU A 357 -26.83 0.89 -13.62
CA GLU A 357 -26.37 2.18 -13.10
C GLU A 357 -24.92 2.45 -13.50
N TYR A 358 -24.70 3.50 -14.29
CA TYR A 358 -23.38 3.86 -14.80
C TYR A 358 -23.16 5.37 -14.79
N ASP A 359 -21.96 5.78 -14.39
CA ASP A 359 -21.50 7.16 -14.41
C ASP A 359 -20.11 7.27 -15.03
N LEU A 360 -20.02 7.91 -16.21
CA LEU A 360 -18.76 8.08 -16.94
C LEU A 360 -18.06 9.41 -16.61
N ARG A 361 -18.45 10.08 -15.51
CA ARG A 361 -17.78 11.27 -14.97
C ARG A 361 -16.54 10.85 -14.16
N SER A 362 -15.50 11.69 -14.15
CA SER A 362 -14.33 11.56 -13.26
C SER A 362 -14.62 11.86 -11.77
N SER A 363 -15.88 11.70 -11.36
CA SER A 363 -16.40 11.88 -10.00
C SER A 363 -17.38 10.76 -9.65
N ALA A 364 -17.35 9.67 -10.41
CA ALA A 364 -18.06 8.44 -10.10
C ALA A 364 -17.31 7.70 -8.99
N ILE A 365 -18.04 6.89 -8.24
CA ILE A 365 -17.55 6.00 -7.19
C ILE A 365 -18.18 4.63 -7.39
N SER A 366 -17.54 3.59 -6.87
CA SER A 366 -18.17 2.28 -6.71
C SER A 366 -19.31 2.40 -5.68
N ASN A 367 -20.40 1.66 -5.87
CA ASN A 367 -21.56 1.71 -4.97
C ASN A 367 -21.81 0.37 -4.24
N ASP A 368 -22.79 0.39 -3.34
CA ASP A 368 -23.23 -0.73 -2.52
C ASP A 368 -24.02 -1.80 -3.29
N GLN A 369 -24.31 -1.57 -4.59
CA GLN A 369 -25.00 -2.57 -5.40
C GLN A 369 -24.14 -3.78 -5.69
N LYS A 370 -24.79 -4.95 -5.74
CA LYS A 370 -24.14 -6.21 -6.10
C LYS A 370 -23.68 -6.19 -7.57
N LEU A 371 -22.50 -6.74 -7.79
CA LEU A 371 -21.97 -7.06 -9.13
C LEU A 371 -23.00 -7.89 -9.91
N HIS A 372 -23.19 -7.56 -11.18
CA HIS A 372 -24.22 -8.11 -12.05
C HIS A 372 -23.64 -8.48 -13.42
N ALA A 373 -24.01 -9.67 -13.91
CA ALA A 373 -23.60 -10.14 -15.22
C ALA A 373 -24.32 -9.37 -16.34
N GLY A 374 -23.56 -8.84 -17.29
CA GLY A 374 -24.08 -8.24 -18.52
C GLY A 374 -23.15 -7.20 -19.12
N THR A 375 -23.01 -6.05 -18.47
CA THR A 375 -22.04 -5.01 -18.86
C THR A 375 -21.37 -4.47 -17.60
N ILE A 376 -20.05 -4.65 -17.53
CA ILE A 376 -19.25 -4.33 -16.35
C ILE A 376 -18.19 -3.32 -16.79
N LEU A 377 -18.15 -2.17 -16.12
CA LEU A 377 -17.08 -1.18 -16.27
C LEU A 377 -16.13 -1.31 -15.10
N CYS A 378 -14.83 -1.26 -15.38
CA CYS A 378 -13.80 -1.02 -14.38
C CYS A 378 -12.91 0.13 -14.84
N SER A 379 -12.63 1.08 -13.97
CA SER A 379 -11.59 2.10 -14.14
C SER A 379 -10.73 2.14 -12.89
N LEU A 380 -9.41 2.07 -13.08
CA LEU A 380 -8.43 2.13 -11.99
C LEU A 380 -7.19 2.89 -12.48
N GLY A 381 -6.45 3.51 -11.56
CA GLY A 381 -5.26 4.27 -11.91
C GLY A 381 -4.24 4.25 -10.79
N ILE A 382 -3.02 3.85 -11.11
CA ILE A 382 -1.87 3.91 -10.20
C ILE A 382 -1.14 5.23 -10.36
N ARG A 383 -0.82 5.82 -9.22
CA ARG A 383 0.06 6.96 -9.02
C ARG A 383 1.43 6.41 -8.63
N TYR A 384 2.46 6.66 -9.44
CA TYR A 384 3.83 6.20 -9.18
C TYR A 384 4.75 7.40 -8.96
N ARG A 385 5.44 7.46 -7.81
CA ARG A 385 6.24 8.63 -7.39
C ARG A 385 5.46 9.95 -7.56
N ASN A 386 4.23 9.98 -7.06
CA ASN A 386 3.26 11.08 -7.20
C ASN A 386 2.69 11.34 -8.62
N TYR A 387 3.17 10.68 -9.69
CA TYR A 387 2.64 10.84 -11.05
C TYR A 387 1.52 9.86 -11.38
N CYS A 388 0.36 10.39 -11.77
CA CYS A 388 -0.85 9.64 -12.06
C CYS A 388 -0.83 8.92 -13.42
N SER A 389 -1.43 7.73 -13.45
CA SER A 389 -1.84 7.03 -14.67
C SER A 389 -3.30 6.60 -14.57
N ASN A 390 -3.92 6.21 -15.69
CA ASN A 390 -5.30 5.76 -15.71
C ASN A 390 -5.56 4.68 -16.77
N ILE A 391 -6.34 3.66 -16.43
CA ILE A 391 -6.86 2.67 -17.38
C ILE A 391 -8.33 2.36 -17.09
N GLY A 392 -9.11 2.13 -18.13
CA GLY A 392 -10.53 1.81 -18.03
C GLY A 392 -10.98 0.89 -19.15
N ARG A 393 -11.82 -0.10 -18.82
CA ARG A 393 -12.30 -1.14 -19.72
C ARG A 393 -13.76 -1.46 -19.46
N THR A 394 -14.47 -1.83 -20.51
CA THR A 394 -15.73 -2.57 -20.44
C THR A 394 -15.46 -4.04 -20.67
N TYR A 395 -16.10 -4.87 -19.85
CA TYR A 395 -16.26 -6.31 -20.03
C TYR A 395 -17.73 -6.62 -20.27
N LEU A 396 -18.01 -7.58 -21.14
CA LEU A 396 -19.35 -7.95 -21.58
C LEU A 396 -19.59 -9.42 -21.24
N ILE A 397 -20.72 -9.71 -20.58
CA ILE A 397 -21.13 -11.06 -20.23
C ILE A 397 -22.39 -11.40 -21.04
N ASP A 398 -22.30 -12.45 -21.86
CA ASP A 398 -23.35 -12.90 -22.80
C ASP A 398 -24.00 -11.76 -23.62
N PRO A 399 -23.20 -10.86 -24.24
CA PRO A 399 -23.72 -9.69 -24.94
C PRO A 399 -24.54 -10.05 -26.17
N ASN A 400 -25.60 -9.28 -26.42
CA ASN A 400 -26.31 -9.37 -27.70
C ASN A 400 -25.55 -8.68 -28.83
N LYS A 401 -25.97 -8.97 -30.08
CA LYS A 401 -25.34 -8.46 -31.31
C LYS A 401 -25.47 -6.94 -31.50
N THR A 402 -26.20 -6.23 -30.64
CA THR A 402 -26.25 -4.76 -30.62
C THR A 402 -25.19 -4.17 -29.68
N GLN A 403 -24.94 -4.81 -28.53
CA GLN A 403 -23.86 -4.45 -27.60
C GLN A 403 -22.49 -4.67 -28.26
N GLU A 404 -22.25 -5.84 -28.86
CA GLU A 404 -21.00 -6.16 -29.57
C GLU A 404 -20.64 -5.10 -30.61
N LYS A 405 -21.53 -4.83 -31.59
CA LYS A 405 -21.32 -3.84 -32.66
C LYS A 405 -21.16 -2.40 -32.18
N THR A 406 -21.63 -2.11 -30.96
CA THR A 406 -21.51 -0.78 -30.34
C THR A 406 -20.19 -0.65 -29.58
N TYR A 407 -19.63 -1.76 -29.08
CA TYR A 407 -18.26 -1.83 -28.57
C TYR A 407 -17.21 -1.82 -29.69
N GLU A 408 -17.42 -2.57 -30.78
CA GLU A 408 -16.60 -2.50 -32.00
C GLU A 408 -16.49 -1.05 -32.52
N PHE A 409 -17.62 -0.32 -32.54
CA PHE A 409 -17.63 1.08 -32.93
C PHE A 409 -16.93 2.00 -31.93
N LEU A 410 -16.99 1.70 -30.62
CA LEU A 410 -16.24 2.46 -29.61
C LEU A 410 -14.73 2.28 -29.77
N LEU A 411 -14.25 1.08 -30.14
CA LEU A 411 -12.85 0.82 -30.47
C LEU A 411 -12.38 1.62 -31.70
N ASP A 412 -13.12 1.52 -32.81
CA ASP A 412 -12.86 2.27 -34.05
C ASP A 412 -12.83 3.80 -33.79
N LEU A 413 -13.79 4.30 -33.01
CA LEU A 413 -13.84 5.69 -32.57
C LEU A 413 -12.63 6.08 -31.70
N GLN A 414 -12.23 5.25 -30.73
CA GLN A 414 -11.05 5.52 -29.88
C GLN A 414 -9.77 5.56 -30.71
N HIS A 415 -9.59 4.62 -31.64
CA HIS A 415 -8.47 4.61 -32.59
C HIS A 415 -8.46 5.88 -33.46
N LYS A 416 -9.61 6.28 -34.01
CA LYS A 416 -9.73 7.49 -34.83
C LYS A 416 -9.45 8.78 -34.04
N ILE A 417 -9.77 8.80 -32.74
CA ILE A 417 -9.40 9.90 -31.85
C ILE A 417 -7.88 9.92 -31.62
N ILE A 418 -7.25 8.77 -31.35
CA ILE A 418 -5.79 8.66 -31.17
C ILE A 418 -5.04 9.17 -32.41
N GLU A 419 -5.47 8.84 -33.62
CA GLU A 419 -4.90 9.39 -34.87
C GLU A 419 -5.00 10.92 -35.00
N SER A 420 -6.00 11.54 -34.35
CA SER A 420 -6.21 12.99 -34.39
C SER A 420 -5.42 13.76 -33.31
N VAL A 421 -4.91 13.05 -32.30
CA VAL A 421 -4.11 13.60 -31.20
C VAL A 421 -2.64 13.67 -31.63
N LYS A 422 -2.13 14.89 -31.82
CA LYS A 422 -0.73 15.19 -32.11
C LYS A 422 -0.45 16.68 -31.87
N GLU A 423 0.84 17.04 -31.90
CA GLU A 423 1.29 18.43 -31.72
C GLU A 423 0.55 19.44 -32.62
N GLY A 424 0.23 20.61 -32.07
CA GLY A 424 -0.45 21.72 -32.75
C GLY A 424 -1.96 21.54 -32.99
N VAL A 425 -2.53 20.35 -32.75
CA VAL A 425 -3.99 20.13 -32.88
C VAL A 425 -4.72 20.68 -31.67
N LYS A 426 -5.83 21.39 -31.88
CA LYS A 426 -6.63 21.98 -30.80
C LYS A 426 -7.54 20.95 -30.13
N MET A 427 -7.62 21.00 -28.81
CA MET A 427 -8.40 20.06 -27.99
C MET A 427 -9.91 20.02 -28.37
N LYS A 428 -10.51 21.17 -28.71
CA LYS A 428 -11.87 21.24 -29.28
C LYS A 428 -12.01 20.51 -30.62
N ASP A 429 -10.97 20.49 -31.44
CA ASP A 429 -11.03 20.00 -32.82
C ASP A 429 -10.83 18.49 -32.86
N VAL A 430 -10.09 17.91 -31.90
CA VAL A 430 -10.14 16.46 -31.56
C VAL A 430 -11.57 16.06 -31.20
N TYR A 431 -12.20 16.77 -30.27
CA TYR A 431 -13.58 16.48 -29.82
C TYR A 431 -14.62 16.64 -30.96
N ASN A 432 -14.47 17.67 -31.79
CA ASN A 432 -15.37 17.91 -32.93
C ASN A 432 -15.19 16.85 -34.03
N GLN A 433 -13.97 16.35 -34.26
CA GLN A 433 -13.72 15.22 -35.17
C GLN A 433 -14.38 13.93 -34.67
N ALA A 434 -14.34 13.65 -33.36
CA ALA A 434 -15.06 12.52 -32.76
C ALA A 434 -16.58 12.60 -33.03
N LEU A 435 -17.21 13.75 -32.75
CA LEU A 435 -18.62 13.98 -33.07
C LEU A 435 -18.94 13.86 -34.57
N GLN A 436 -18.05 14.34 -35.44
CA GLN A 436 -18.22 14.21 -36.89
C GLN A 436 -18.13 12.74 -37.34
N TYR A 437 -17.24 11.95 -36.73
CA TYR A 437 -17.12 10.53 -37.02
C TYR A 437 -18.38 9.77 -36.60
N ILE A 438 -18.88 10.00 -35.37
CA ILE A 438 -20.15 9.45 -34.86
C ILE A 438 -21.30 9.77 -35.83
N ARG A 439 -21.49 11.05 -36.19
CA ARG A 439 -22.52 11.49 -37.16
C ARG A 439 -22.44 10.80 -38.52
N SER A 440 -21.24 10.38 -38.95
CA SER A 440 -21.01 9.73 -40.25
C SER A 440 -21.21 8.21 -40.25
N LYS A 441 -21.30 7.57 -39.07
CA LYS A 441 -21.29 6.11 -38.90
C LYS A 441 -22.44 5.58 -38.05
N ARG A 442 -22.72 6.22 -36.91
CA ARG A 442 -23.66 5.84 -35.85
C ARG A 442 -24.27 7.11 -35.23
N SER A 443 -25.04 7.87 -36.01
CA SER A 443 -25.69 9.10 -35.54
C SER A 443 -26.71 8.85 -34.42
N ASP A 444 -27.21 7.62 -34.30
CA ASP A 444 -28.01 7.11 -33.19
C ASP A 444 -27.29 7.19 -31.83
N LEU A 445 -25.95 7.14 -31.82
CA LEU A 445 -25.15 7.17 -30.59
C LEU A 445 -24.76 8.58 -30.12
N GLU A 446 -24.98 9.63 -30.93
CA GLU A 446 -24.48 10.98 -30.62
C GLU A 446 -25.00 11.51 -29.27
N GLN A 447 -26.27 11.25 -28.96
CA GLN A 447 -26.91 11.74 -27.72
C GLN A 447 -26.40 11.07 -26.44
N TYR A 448 -25.77 9.89 -26.54
CA TYR A 448 -25.20 9.14 -25.42
C TYR A 448 -23.70 9.44 -25.21
N PHE A 449 -23.06 10.17 -26.11
CA PHE A 449 -21.61 10.37 -26.10
C PHE A 449 -21.12 11.25 -24.94
N VAL A 450 -19.95 10.91 -24.38
CA VAL A 450 -19.33 11.67 -23.28
C VAL A 450 -19.01 13.11 -23.69
N LYS A 451 -19.28 14.06 -22.77
CA LYS A 451 -19.16 15.52 -23.00
C LYS A 451 -17.71 16.05 -23.03
N SER A 452 -16.74 15.17 -22.78
CA SER A 452 -15.30 15.44 -22.81
C SER A 452 -14.52 14.13 -22.95
N LEU A 453 -13.43 14.15 -23.72
CA LEU A 453 -12.55 13.00 -23.96
C LEU A 453 -11.44 12.89 -22.90
N GLY A 454 -11.80 13.12 -21.64
CA GLY A 454 -10.85 13.28 -20.53
C GLY A 454 -10.01 14.57 -20.60
N SER A 455 -8.77 14.52 -20.13
CA SER A 455 -7.88 15.69 -19.97
C SER A 455 -6.40 15.32 -19.99
N SER A 456 -5.52 16.33 -20.02
CA SER A 456 -4.13 16.15 -19.58
C SER A 456 -4.05 15.69 -18.12
N MET A 457 -2.94 15.02 -17.79
CA MET A 457 -2.66 14.34 -16.52
C MET A 457 -1.15 14.42 -16.21
N GLY A 458 -0.81 14.41 -14.93
CA GLY A 458 0.56 14.52 -14.43
C GLY A 458 0.62 14.12 -12.96
N ILE A 459 1.20 14.97 -12.12
CA ILE A 459 1.02 14.90 -10.66
C ILE A 459 -0.47 15.08 -10.32
N GLU A 460 -1.17 15.95 -11.05
CA GLU A 460 -2.64 16.03 -11.03
C GLU A 460 -3.25 14.90 -11.87
N PHE A 461 -4.18 14.14 -11.29
CA PHE A 461 -5.00 13.18 -12.05
C PHE A 461 -5.84 13.84 -13.17
N ARG A 462 -6.22 15.11 -12.98
CA ARG A 462 -7.08 15.87 -13.90
C ARG A 462 -6.68 17.35 -14.01
N GLU A 463 -5.80 17.67 -14.96
CA GLU A 463 -5.46 19.06 -15.30
C GLU A 463 -6.68 19.76 -15.94
N SER A 464 -7.51 20.42 -15.11
CA SER A 464 -8.83 20.95 -15.53
C SER A 464 -8.79 21.89 -16.75
N ASN A 465 -7.75 22.73 -16.86
CA ASN A 465 -7.56 23.68 -17.96
C ASN A 465 -7.20 22.98 -19.30
N SER A 466 -6.78 21.73 -19.23
CA SER A 466 -6.36 20.88 -20.35
C SER A 466 -7.40 19.77 -20.64
N THR A 467 -8.68 20.00 -20.33
CA THR A 467 -9.79 19.07 -20.63
C THR A 467 -10.13 19.07 -22.13
N ILE A 468 -10.23 17.90 -22.76
CA ILE A 468 -10.54 17.75 -24.19
C ILE A 468 -12.06 17.80 -24.40
N ASN A 469 -12.57 18.95 -24.87
CA ASN A 469 -13.99 19.16 -25.15
C ASN A 469 -14.20 20.28 -26.18
N ALA A 470 -15.40 20.37 -26.76
CA ALA A 470 -15.78 21.33 -27.81
C ALA A 470 -15.49 22.83 -27.53
N LYS A 471 -15.20 23.22 -26.29
CA LYS A 471 -14.90 24.61 -25.90
C LYS A 471 -13.41 24.91 -25.77
N ASN A 472 -12.53 23.91 -25.63
CA ASN A 472 -11.13 24.15 -25.29
C ASN A 472 -10.27 24.48 -26.51
N ASN A 473 -9.78 25.72 -26.59
CA ASN A 473 -9.01 26.23 -27.72
C ASN A 473 -7.48 26.01 -27.59
N ARG A 474 -6.99 25.41 -26.49
CA ARG A 474 -5.57 25.06 -26.30
C ARG A 474 -5.12 24.05 -27.36
N GLU A 475 -3.91 24.23 -27.85
CA GLU A 475 -3.21 23.32 -28.76
C GLU A 475 -2.50 22.23 -27.95
N LEU A 476 -2.45 21.01 -28.49
CA LEU A 476 -1.71 19.91 -27.89
C LEU A 476 -0.20 20.10 -28.13
N GLU A 477 0.60 19.85 -27.10
CA GLU A 477 2.05 20.06 -27.10
C GLU A 477 2.74 18.69 -26.94
N SER A 478 3.82 18.43 -27.69
CA SER A 478 4.57 17.18 -27.59
C SER A 478 5.13 17.00 -26.18
N GLY A 479 5.00 15.80 -25.61
CA GLY A 479 5.33 15.53 -24.20
C GLY A 479 4.18 15.72 -23.21
N MET A 480 3.00 16.22 -23.62
CA MET A 480 1.79 16.09 -22.80
C MET A 480 1.41 14.62 -22.61
N ILE A 481 0.91 14.25 -21.42
CA ILE A 481 0.22 12.97 -21.17
C ILE A 481 -1.27 13.23 -20.99
N LEU A 482 -2.10 12.44 -21.66
CA LEU A 482 -3.54 12.53 -21.66
C LEU A 482 -4.17 11.30 -21.01
N ASN A 483 -5.11 11.53 -20.11
CA ASN A 483 -6.09 10.54 -19.64
C ASN A 483 -7.21 10.50 -20.68
N LEU A 484 -7.09 9.65 -21.72
CA LEU A 484 -8.01 9.62 -22.86
C LEU A 484 -9.21 8.73 -22.57
N SER A 485 -10.31 9.34 -22.12
CA SER A 485 -11.56 8.66 -21.76
C SER A 485 -12.61 8.80 -22.85
N VAL A 486 -13.02 7.69 -23.47
CA VAL A 486 -14.00 7.65 -24.57
C VAL A 486 -15.13 6.69 -24.22
N GLY A 487 -16.39 7.10 -24.38
CA GLY A 487 -17.51 6.23 -24.02
C GLY A 487 -18.89 6.75 -24.39
N PHE A 488 -19.89 5.92 -24.14
CA PHE A 488 -21.31 6.18 -24.34
C PHE A 488 -22.08 5.80 -23.07
N GLN A 489 -22.85 6.73 -22.51
CA GLN A 489 -23.56 6.57 -21.24
C GLN A 489 -25.07 6.44 -21.46
N GLY A 490 -25.68 5.41 -20.85
CA GLY A 490 -27.14 5.27 -20.80
C GLY A 490 -27.79 4.80 -22.10
N ILE A 491 -27.13 3.91 -22.86
CA ILE A 491 -27.68 3.33 -24.10
C ILE A 491 -28.81 2.35 -23.74
N PRO A 492 -30.02 2.50 -24.30
CA PRO A 492 -31.09 1.50 -24.15
C PRO A 492 -30.71 0.18 -24.82
N ASN A 493 -30.96 -0.92 -24.13
CA ASN A 493 -30.77 -2.26 -24.68
C ASN A 493 -32.08 -2.74 -25.37
N PRO A 494 -32.08 -3.06 -26.68
CA PRO A 494 -33.27 -3.60 -27.35
C PRO A 494 -33.61 -5.04 -26.93
N GLU A 495 -32.60 -5.81 -26.50
CA GLU A 495 -32.71 -7.23 -26.15
C GLU A 495 -32.09 -7.45 -24.75
N PRO A 496 -32.75 -6.99 -23.67
CA PRO A 496 -32.24 -7.12 -22.31
C PRO A 496 -32.50 -8.52 -21.75
N GLN A 497 -31.47 -9.11 -21.12
CA GLN A 497 -31.57 -10.39 -20.40
C GLN A 497 -32.51 -10.26 -19.19
N ASP A 498 -32.38 -9.17 -18.40
CA ASP A 498 -33.20 -8.88 -17.23
C ASP A 498 -33.58 -7.39 -17.09
N GLU A 499 -34.17 -7.01 -15.95
CA GLU A 499 -34.55 -5.62 -15.67
C GLU A 499 -33.35 -4.67 -15.53
N LYS A 500 -32.20 -5.16 -15.05
CA LYS A 500 -30.94 -4.40 -14.91
C LYS A 500 -30.25 -4.21 -16.27
N SER A 501 -30.32 -5.19 -17.17
CA SER A 501 -29.75 -5.13 -18.52
C SER A 501 -30.47 -4.18 -19.49
N ARG A 502 -31.57 -3.53 -19.10
CA ARG A 502 -32.35 -2.59 -19.95
C ARG A 502 -31.56 -1.37 -20.41
N VAL A 503 -30.55 -0.97 -19.67
CA VAL A 503 -29.66 0.16 -20.00
C VAL A 503 -28.22 -0.28 -19.77
N TYR A 504 -27.32 0.07 -20.67
CA TYR A 504 -25.90 -0.20 -20.55
C TYR A 504 -25.06 1.03 -20.93
N SER A 505 -23.79 1.02 -20.53
CA SER A 505 -22.83 2.05 -20.90
C SER A 505 -21.51 1.39 -21.28
N LEU A 506 -20.77 2.00 -22.21
CA LEU A 506 -19.47 1.50 -22.67
C LEU A 506 -18.40 2.56 -22.43
N LEU A 507 -17.22 2.14 -22.00
CA LEU A 507 -16.11 3.00 -21.63
C LEU A 507 -14.76 2.37 -21.96
N LEU A 508 -13.92 3.12 -22.68
CA LEU A 508 -12.50 2.84 -22.85
C LEU A 508 -11.70 4.02 -22.34
N VAL A 509 -10.77 3.77 -21.42
CA VAL A 509 -9.83 4.78 -20.92
C VAL A 509 -8.41 4.24 -21.06
N ASP A 510 -7.53 5.04 -21.63
CA ASP A 510 -6.11 4.73 -21.80
C ASP A 510 -5.25 5.96 -21.48
N THR A 511 -4.04 5.74 -20.98
CA THR A 511 -3.05 6.81 -20.78
C THR A 511 -2.24 6.99 -22.06
N VAL A 512 -2.14 8.21 -22.58
CA VAL A 512 -1.62 8.47 -23.95
C VAL A 512 -0.63 9.64 -23.97
N ARG A 513 0.58 9.43 -24.52
CA ARG A 513 1.60 10.47 -24.77
C ARG A 513 1.33 11.17 -26.10
N VAL A 514 1.34 12.50 -26.11
CA VAL A 514 1.35 13.33 -27.33
C VAL A 514 2.78 13.39 -27.89
N THR A 515 2.92 13.24 -29.20
CA THR A 515 4.18 13.39 -29.96
C THR A 515 3.94 14.24 -31.21
N PRO A 516 4.98 14.62 -31.99
CA PRO A 516 4.82 15.39 -33.22
C PRO A 516 4.05 14.62 -34.30
N ASP A 517 4.35 13.32 -34.43
CA ASP A 517 3.82 12.47 -35.51
C ASP A 517 2.46 11.83 -35.20
N GLY A 518 2.05 11.82 -33.92
CA GLY A 518 0.83 11.15 -33.46
C GLY A 518 0.74 11.05 -31.94
N ALA A 519 0.02 10.04 -31.46
CA ALA A 519 -0.12 9.73 -30.04
C ALA A 519 0.25 8.28 -29.73
N TYR A 520 0.91 8.04 -28.60
CA TYR A 520 1.40 6.73 -28.18
C TYR A 520 0.74 6.28 -26.88
N VAL A 521 0.13 5.10 -26.88
CA VAL A 521 -0.58 4.55 -25.70
C VAL A 521 0.43 3.93 -24.72
N LEU A 522 0.33 4.31 -23.45
CA LEU A 522 1.17 3.81 -22.35
C LEU A 522 0.52 2.65 -21.57
N THR A 523 -0.79 2.44 -21.73
CA THR A 523 -1.55 1.36 -21.09
C THR A 523 -1.68 0.13 -22.00
N ASP A 524 -1.23 -1.02 -21.52
CA ASP A 524 -1.18 -2.31 -22.23
C ASP A 524 -2.10 -3.35 -21.56
N CYS A 525 -3.40 -3.16 -21.74
CA CYS A 525 -4.42 -4.17 -21.42
C CYS A 525 -5.23 -4.47 -22.68
N PRO A 526 -5.50 -5.76 -22.99
CA PRO A 526 -6.38 -6.16 -24.07
C PRO A 526 -7.73 -5.41 -24.08
N LYS A 527 -8.28 -5.28 -25.30
CA LYS A 527 -9.55 -4.60 -25.58
C LYS A 527 -10.16 -5.01 -26.93
N SER A 528 -9.73 -6.11 -27.55
CA SER A 528 -10.51 -6.63 -28.69
C SER A 528 -11.81 -7.25 -28.16
N LEU A 529 -12.83 -7.38 -29.02
CA LEU A 529 -14.10 -8.00 -28.64
C LEU A 529 -13.90 -9.41 -28.05
N ASN A 530 -12.93 -10.16 -28.57
CA ASN A 530 -12.61 -11.52 -28.13
C ASN A 530 -11.93 -11.57 -26.75
N ASP A 531 -11.29 -10.48 -26.29
CA ASP A 531 -10.60 -10.44 -24.99
C ASP A 531 -11.51 -9.97 -23.83
N ILE A 532 -12.69 -9.45 -24.16
CA ILE A 532 -13.58 -8.76 -23.20
C ILE A 532 -15.00 -9.32 -23.15
N CYS A 533 -15.39 -10.14 -24.13
CA CYS A 533 -16.65 -10.90 -24.11
C CYS A 533 -16.45 -12.26 -23.44
N TYR A 534 -17.28 -12.54 -22.43
CA TYR A 534 -17.39 -13.83 -21.75
C TYR A 534 -18.76 -14.41 -22.08
N TYR A 535 -18.82 -15.72 -22.29
CA TYR A 535 -20.07 -16.43 -22.58
C TYR A 535 -20.23 -17.60 -21.62
N PHE A 536 -21.31 -17.61 -20.84
CA PHE A 536 -21.62 -18.73 -19.95
C PHE A 536 -22.51 -19.74 -20.69
N LYS A 537 -22.10 -21.02 -20.69
CA LYS A 537 -22.83 -22.07 -21.42
C LYS A 537 -24.19 -22.38 -20.77
N GLY A 538 -25.23 -21.68 -21.21
CA GLY A 538 -26.60 -22.18 -21.15
C GLY A 538 -26.70 -23.52 -21.88
N GLY A 539 -27.39 -24.49 -21.27
CA GLY A 539 -27.42 -25.87 -21.74
C GLY A 539 -28.46 -26.14 -22.82
N ASP A 540 -28.24 -25.62 -24.04
CA ASP A 540 -29.10 -25.83 -25.22
C ASP A 540 -28.25 -26.18 -26.47
N GLU A 541 -27.61 -27.35 -26.50
CA GLU A 541 -27.06 -27.98 -27.71
C GLU A 541 -27.41 -29.49 -27.71
N ASP A 542 -28.61 -29.84 -28.19
CA ASP A 542 -29.08 -31.23 -28.39
C ASP A 542 -28.50 -31.85 -29.68
N GLU A 543 -27.86 -33.02 -29.58
CA GLU A 543 -27.80 -34.00 -30.67
C GLU A 543 -28.36 -35.35 -30.19
N GLU A 544 -29.46 -35.79 -30.81
CA GLU A 544 -30.15 -37.07 -30.57
C GLU A 544 -29.31 -38.25 -31.10
N MET A 545 -29.38 -39.51 -30.62
CA MET A 545 -30.19 -40.21 -29.60
C MET A 545 -29.26 -41.31 -28.98
N ALA A 546 -29.55 -42.46 -28.34
CA ALA A 546 -30.68 -43.34 -27.99
C ALA A 546 -30.07 -44.46 -27.06
N GLU A 547 -30.75 -45.40 -26.40
CA GLU A 547 -32.10 -45.62 -25.82
C GLU A 547 -31.99 -46.97 -25.03
N VAL A 548 -32.78 -47.33 -24.00
CA VAL A 548 -33.09 -46.74 -22.67
C VAL A 548 -33.17 -47.96 -21.70
N LYS A 549 -32.90 -47.83 -20.39
CA LYS A 549 -33.56 -48.53 -19.21
C LYS A 549 -32.62 -48.74 -18.00
N GLU A 550 -33.07 -48.83 -16.73
CA GLU A 550 -34.46 -48.84 -16.21
C GLU A 550 -34.66 -48.12 -14.85
N GLU A 551 -35.87 -47.55 -14.68
CA GLU A 551 -36.66 -47.17 -13.48
C GLU A 551 -36.07 -46.84 -12.07
N VAL A 552 -36.49 -45.68 -11.53
CA VAL A 552 -36.66 -45.41 -10.07
C VAL A 552 -37.85 -44.46 -9.80
N LYS A 553 -38.79 -44.83 -8.90
CA LYS A 553 -39.75 -43.97 -8.12
C LYS A 553 -40.73 -44.84 -7.31
N PRO A 554 -41.60 -44.30 -6.40
CA PRO A 554 -41.60 -43.01 -5.67
C PRO A 554 -41.95 -43.12 -4.15
N ARG A 555 -41.76 -42.01 -3.39
CA ARG A 555 -42.68 -41.42 -2.36
C ARG A 555 -41.94 -40.33 -1.57
N GLN A 556 -42.36 -39.05 -1.58
CA GLN A 556 -43.52 -38.39 -0.95
C GLN A 556 -43.37 -38.08 0.55
N GLN A 557 -43.62 -36.81 0.90
CA GLN A 557 -43.67 -36.24 2.26
C GLN A 557 -45.12 -36.22 2.79
N GLU A 558 -45.30 -36.16 4.12
CA GLU A 558 -46.07 -35.11 4.83
C GLU A 558 -46.00 -35.33 6.38
N LYS A 559 -46.63 -34.46 7.17
CA LYS A 559 -46.28 -34.18 8.60
C LYS A 559 -47.41 -34.48 9.61
N LYS A 560 -47.10 -34.22 10.91
CA LYS A 560 -48.00 -33.91 12.08
C LYS A 560 -48.30 -35.09 13.02
N SER A 561 -48.48 -34.94 14.35
CA SER A 561 -48.51 -33.74 15.23
C SER A 561 -48.13 -34.04 16.70
N ARG A 562 -47.77 -33.01 17.48
CA ARG A 562 -48.61 -32.50 18.59
C ARG A 562 -48.20 -31.07 19.03
N ALA A 563 -49.06 -30.39 19.78
CA ALA A 563 -48.96 -29.01 20.29
C ALA A 563 -49.55 -28.95 21.72
N ALA A 564 -49.62 -27.85 22.50
CA ALA A 564 -49.25 -26.43 22.35
C ALA A 564 -48.57 -25.96 23.68
N THR A 565 -48.53 -24.73 24.22
CA THR A 565 -49.16 -23.38 24.06
C THR A 565 -48.23 -22.37 24.79
N SER A 566 -48.29 -21.04 24.69
CA SER A 566 -49.11 -20.04 23.95
C SER A 566 -48.31 -18.73 23.77
N ALA A 567 -48.71 -17.87 22.83
CA ALA A 567 -47.98 -16.65 22.46
C ALA A 567 -48.13 -15.46 23.44
N ILE A 568 -47.25 -14.46 23.30
CA ILE A 568 -47.59 -13.02 23.26
C ILE A 568 -46.57 -12.31 22.35
N LEU A 569 -47.05 -11.38 21.51
CA LEU A 569 -46.25 -10.46 20.71
C LEU A 569 -46.04 -9.15 21.47
N LYS A 570 -44.88 -8.50 21.30
CA LYS A 570 -44.78 -7.03 21.35
C LYS A 570 -43.54 -6.52 20.64
N SER A 571 -43.75 -5.63 19.68
CA SER A 571 -42.75 -4.67 19.23
C SER A 571 -42.64 -3.52 20.23
N LYS A 572 -41.46 -2.87 20.28
CA LYS A 572 -41.33 -1.51 20.81
C LYS A 572 -40.11 -0.84 20.15
N LEU A 573 -40.32 0.37 19.64
CA LEU A 573 -39.27 1.36 19.46
C LEU A 573 -39.29 2.31 20.66
N ARG A 574 -38.11 2.80 21.04
CA ARG A 574 -37.83 4.08 21.72
C ARG A 574 -38.79 4.50 22.85
N ASN A 575 -38.35 4.33 24.09
CA ASN A 575 -38.13 5.43 25.04
C ASN A 575 -37.19 4.97 26.17
N GLU A 576 -36.58 5.90 26.88
CA GLU A 576 -35.63 5.63 27.97
C GLU A 576 -36.29 5.01 29.20
N GLU A 577 -35.55 4.14 29.89
CA GLU A 577 -35.36 4.12 31.36
C GLU A 577 -34.15 3.21 31.68
N GLN A 578 -33.51 3.39 32.84
CA GLN A 578 -32.18 2.81 33.14
C GLN A 578 -32.27 1.37 33.70
N ASP A 579 -31.51 0.45 33.13
CA ASP A 579 -31.13 -0.83 33.76
C ASP A 579 -29.62 -0.81 34.07
N GLU A 580 -29.24 -0.52 35.31
CA GLU A 580 -27.84 -0.27 35.73
C GLU A 580 -26.96 -1.54 35.84
N ASP A 581 -27.44 -2.71 35.38
CA ASP A 581 -26.88 -4.01 35.79
C ASP A 581 -26.60 -5.00 34.64
N SER A 582 -26.17 -4.48 33.48
CA SER A 582 -25.66 -5.30 32.37
C SER A 582 -24.32 -5.97 32.74
N PRO A 583 -24.07 -7.24 32.38
CA PRO A 583 -22.78 -7.89 32.58
C PRO A 583 -21.62 -7.16 31.87
N GLU A 584 -21.91 -6.46 30.77
CA GLU A 584 -20.96 -5.63 30.03
C GLU A 584 -20.45 -4.44 30.87
N MET A 585 -21.34 -3.78 31.64
CA MET A 585 -20.92 -2.71 32.54
C MET A 585 -20.12 -3.24 33.73
N ARG A 586 -20.43 -4.44 34.22
CA ARG A 586 -19.63 -5.10 35.27
C ARG A 586 -18.21 -5.40 34.78
N ARG A 587 -18.06 -5.91 33.55
CA ARG A 587 -16.74 -6.10 32.91
C ARG A 587 -16.00 -4.78 32.71
N LYS A 588 -16.67 -3.74 32.18
CA LYS A 588 -16.06 -2.40 31.98
C LYS A 588 -15.63 -1.75 33.31
N ALA A 589 -16.35 -1.99 34.41
CA ALA A 589 -15.95 -1.56 35.75
C ALA A 589 -14.71 -2.31 36.27
N HIS A 590 -14.69 -3.64 36.15
CA HIS A 590 -13.56 -4.48 36.57
C HIS A 590 -12.27 -4.12 35.81
N GLN A 591 -12.34 -4.01 34.48
CA GLN A 591 -11.23 -3.62 33.62
C GLN A 591 -10.69 -2.21 33.96
N LYS A 592 -11.58 -1.26 34.31
CA LYS A 592 -11.18 0.08 34.78
C LYS A 592 -10.46 0.04 36.13
N GLU A 593 -10.81 -0.89 37.02
CA GLU A 593 -10.09 -1.12 38.27
C GLU A 593 -8.71 -1.76 38.02
N LEU A 594 -8.64 -2.83 37.22
CA LEU A 594 -7.38 -3.50 36.84
C LEU A 594 -6.37 -2.53 36.19
N ALA A 595 -6.84 -1.66 35.29
CA ALA A 595 -6.00 -0.63 34.68
C ALA A 595 -5.44 0.36 35.73
N ALA A 596 -6.26 0.79 36.69
CA ALA A 596 -5.83 1.67 37.78
C ALA A 596 -4.85 0.97 38.75
N GLN A 597 -5.07 -0.30 39.06
CA GLN A 597 -4.16 -1.10 39.89
C GLN A 597 -2.78 -1.29 39.21
N ASN A 598 -2.75 -1.59 37.90
CA ASN A 598 -1.51 -1.70 37.14
C ASN A 598 -0.77 -0.35 37.04
N LEU A 599 -1.49 0.76 36.81
CA LEU A 599 -0.89 2.11 36.80
C LEU A 599 -0.26 2.44 38.15
N ALA A 600 -0.95 2.18 39.27
CA ALA A 600 -0.41 2.40 40.62
C ALA A 600 0.80 1.51 40.93
N ARG A 601 0.81 0.24 40.47
CA ARG A 601 1.96 -0.68 40.58
C ARG A 601 3.17 -0.14 39.82
N ASN A 602 3.00 0.37 38.61
CA ASN A 602 4.11 0.86 37.80
C ASN A 602 4.62 2.21 38.30
N LEU A 603 3.73 3.13 38.70
CA LEU A 603 4.10 4.38 39.36
C LEU A 603 4.96 4.14 40.60
N SER A 604 4.56 3.23 41.49
CA SER A 604 5.36 2.90 42.69
C SER A 604 6.65 2.13 42.40
N LYS A 605 6.70 1.36 41.30
CA LYS A 605 7.94 0.71 40.84
C LYS A 605 8.98 1.70 40.33
N TYR A 606 8.56 2.79 39.67
CA TYR A 606 9.45 3.76 39.04
C TYR A 606 9.62 5.08 39.81
N SER A 607 8.76 5.40 40.80
CA SER A 607 8.91 6.59 41.66
C SER A 607 10.17 6.57 42.53
N ASP A 608 10.56 5.37 42.97
CA ASP A 608 11.60 5.19 43.98
C ASP A 608 13.00 5.00 43.37
N GLN A 609 13.09 4.74 42.06
CA GLN A 609 14.35 4.50 41.34
C GLN A 609 15.05 5.78 40.86
N ASN A 610 15.18 6.77 41.75
CA ASN A 610 15.97 7.96 41.48
C ASN A 610 17.49 7.68 41.65
N GLY A 611 18.03 6.83 40.76
CA GLY A 611 19.47 6.62 40.60
C GLY A 611 20.02 5.23 40.95
N GLU A 612 19.67 4.19 40.19
CA GLU A 612 20.60 3.10 39.83
C GLU A 612 20.05 2.32 38.61
N ILE A 613 20.48 2.72 37.40
CA ILE A 613 20.28 1.92 36.18
C ILE A 613 21.43 0.91 36.13
N ASP A 614 21.10 -0.37 36.03
CA ASP A 614 22.03 -1.50 36.11
C ASP A 614 22.98 -1.56 34.89
N SER A 615 24.06 -0.80 34.96
CA SER A 615 24.90 -0.44 33.80
C SER A 615 26.07 -1.40 33.54
N GLU A 616 25.90 -2.71 33.73
CA GLU A 616 26.94 -3.72 33.47
C GLU A 616 26.65 -4.63 32.26
N LYS A 617 26.58 -3.99 31.07
CA LYS A 617 27.00 -4.62 29.81
C LYS A 617 27.89 -3.66 29.01
N GLU A 618 29.11 -3.41 29.50
CA GLU A 618 30.16 -2.82 28.67
C GLU A 618 30.39 -3.70 27.43
N THR A 619 30.01 -3.20 26.26
CA THR A 619 30.33 -3.83 24.97
C THR A 619 31.83 -3.65 24.71
N VAL A 620 32.63 -4.64 25.11
CA VAL A 620 34.11 -4.61 25.06
C VAL A 620 34.61 -4.26 23.65
N PHE A 621 34.92 -2.97 23.45
CA PHE A 621 35.32 -2.43 22.16
C PHE A 621 36.62 -3.07 21.67
N ARG A 622 36.66 -3.42 20.38
CA ARG A 622 37.78 -4.14 19.78
C ARG A 622 38.37 -3.35 18.63
N LYS A 623 39.40 -2.55 18.94
CA LYS A 623 40.17 -1.77 17.96
C LYS A 623 40.73 -2.68 16.86
N PHE A 624 40.25 -2.52 15.63
CA PHE A 624 40.64 -3.34 14.47
C PHE A 624 42.02 -2.90 13.92
N GLU A 625 43.08 -3.59 14.32
CA GLU A 625 44.45 -3.26 13.92
C GLU A 625 44.97 -4.16 12.79
N SER A 626 44.85 -3.70 11.53
CA SER A 626 45.33 -4.39 10.33
C SER A 626 46.79 -4.89 10.45
N TYR A 627 47.71 -4.01 10.86
CA TYR A 627 49.12 -4.31 11.04
C TYR A 627 49.73 -3.45 12.16
N LYS A 628 50.27 -4.09 13.20
CA LYS A 628 50.91 -3.39 14.34
C LYS A 628 52.26 -2.74 14.03
N THR A 629 52.91 -3.10 12.91
CA THR A 629 54.28 -2.67 12.55
C THR A 629 54.52 -2.83 11.05
N GLU A 630 55.18 -1.86 10.41
CA GLU A 630 55.50 -1.87 8.96
C GLU A 630 56.20 -3.17 8.51
N GLN A 631 57.09 -3.72 9.33
CA GLN A 631 57.83 -4.97 9.05
C GLN A 631 56.94 -6.21 8.82
N LYS A 632 55.65 -6.15 9.17
CA LYS A 632 54.67 -7.23 8.95
C LYS A 632 53.92 -7.11 7.62
N LEU A 633 54.03 -6.00 6.90
CA LEU A 633 53.42 -5.85 5.58
C LEU A 633 54.05 -6.84 4.57
N PRO A 634 53.27 -7.44 3.66
CA PRO A 634 53.79 -8.28 2.59
C PRO A 634 54.87 -7.58 1.76
N ARG A 635 55.96 -8.28 1.43
CA ARG A 635 57.07 -7.69 0.64
C ARG A 635 56.63 -7.19 -0.75
N GLU A 636 55.54 -7.76 -1.26
CA GLU A 636 54.90 -7.44 -2.54
C GLU A 636 54.21 -6.07 -2.57
N VAL A 637 53.98 -5.42 -1.41
CA VAL A 637 53.41 -4.06 -1.34
C VAL A 637 54.23 -3.05 -2.15
N LYS A 638 55.53 -3.28 -2.31
CA LYS A 638 56.44 -2.50 -3.17
C LYS A 638 56.04 -2.46 -4.65
N ASN A 639 55.18 -3.37 -5.10
CA ASN A 639 54.68 -3.42 -6.48
C ASN A 639 53.53 -2.42 -6.74
N LEU A 640 53.03 -1.73 -5.70
CA LEU A 640 51.96 -0.72 -5.76
C LEU A 640 50.69 -1.19 -6.50
N ARG A 641 50.22 -2.39 -6.14
CA ARG A 641 48.97 -2.98 -6.65
C ARG A 641 47.97 -3.18 -5.52
N VAL A 642 46.68 -3.25 -5.84
CA VAL A 642 45.68 -3.76 -4.89
C VAL A 642 45.96 -5.24 -4.62
N MET A 643 45.91 -5.64 -3.35
CA MET A 643 46.16 -7.00 -2.84
C MET A 643 45.27 -7.30 -1.63
N VAL A 644 45.02 -8.57 -1.34
CA VAL A 644 44.25 -9.04 -0.17
C VAL A 644 45.15 -9.94 0.68
N ASP A 645 45.25 -9.66 1.98
CA ASP A 645 45.89 -10.56 2.95
C ASP A 645 44.83 -11.22 3.83
N HIS A 646 44.56 -12.50 3.55
CA HIS A 646 43.60 -13.32 4.29
C HIS A 646 44.05 -13.69 5.72
N ARG A 647 45.33 -13.48 6.08
CA ARG A 647 45.86 -13.74 7.44
C ARG A 647 45.78 -12.51 8.34
N ALA A 648 45.89 -11.32 7.75
CA ALA A 648 45.71 -10.03 8.42
C ALA A 648 44.29 -9.45 8.24
N GLU A 649 43.40 -10.20 7.59
CA GLU A 649 42.00 -9.83 7.29
C GLU A 649 41.89 -8.44 6.66
N SER A 650 42.84 -8.10 5.79
CA SER A 650 43.09 -6.72 5.35
C SER A 650 43.35 -6.60 3.85
N ILE A 651 42.76 -5.58 3.24
CA ILE A 651 42.99 -5.18 1.85
C ILE A 651 44.09 -4.12 1.84
N ILE A 652 45.10 -4.27 0.98
CA ILE A 652 46.16 -3.27 0.82
C ILE A 652 45.93 -2.49 -0.47
N CYS A 653 45.73 -1.18 -0.34
CA CYS A 653 45.33 -0.27 -1.40
C CYS A 653 46.45 0.76 -1.66
N PRO A 654 46.94 0.90 -2.92
CA PRO A 654 47.97 1.89 -3.25
C PRO A 654 47.36 3.30 -3.34
N ILE A 655 47.74 4.20 -2.42
CA ILE A 655 47.29 5.59 -2.35
C ILE A 655 48.52 6.50 -2.52
N TYR A 656 48.56 7.28 -3.60
CA TYR A 656 49.67 8.19 -3.95
C TYR A 656 51.10 7.61 -3.80
N GLY A 657 51.27 6.32 -4.08
CA GLY A 657 52.57 5.62 -3.98
C GLY A 657 52.86 4.97 -2.64
N LEU A 658 51.92 4.99 -1.68
CA LEU A 658 51.98 4.29 -0.40
C LEU A 658 50.98 3.12 -0.40
N GLY A 659 51.38 1.95 0.10
CA GLY A 659 50.48 0.81 0.27
C GLY A 659 49.78 0.86 1.63
N VAL A 660 48.51 1.29 1.66
CA VAL A 660 47.75 1.50 2.89
C VAL A 660 46.86 0.29 3.18
N PRO A 661 46.96 -0.36 4.37
CA PRO A 661 46.14 -1.51 4.73
C PRO A 661 44.84 -1.13 5.44
N PHE A 662 43.71 -1.66 4.96
CA PHE A 662 42.38 -1.48 5.54
C PHE A 662 41.82 -2.83 6.01
N HIS A 663 41.36 -2.93 7.26
CA HIS A 663 40.73 -4.15 7.79
C HIS A 663 39.38 -4.39 7.11
N ILE A 664 39.04 -5.65 6.82
CA ILE A 664 37.83 -6.00 6.03
C ILE A 664 36.53 -5.47 6.66
N SER A 665 36.46 -5.45 7.99
CA SER A 665 35.32 -4.89 8.76
C SER A 665 35.09 -3.38 8.55
N THR A 666 36.08 -2.64 8.01
CA THR A 666 35.91 -1.22 7.63
C THR A 666 35.29 -1.03 6.25
N VAL A 667 35.12 -2.09 5.47
CA VAL A 667 34.64 -2.05 4.07
C VAL A 667 33.14 -2.41 4.02
N LYS A 668 32.29 -1.40 3.76
CA LYS A 668 30.83 -1.58 3.64
C LYS A 668 30.49 -2.43 2.42
N SER A 669 31.03 -2.10 1.25
CA SER A 669 30.81 -2.85 0.01
C SER A 669 31.92 -2.68 -1.02
N VAL A 670 32.03 -3.63 -1.94
CA VAL A 670 32.90 -3.56 -3.12
C VAL A 670 32.05 -3.73 -4.38
N SER A 671 32.32 -2.97 -5.43
CA SER A 671 31.68 -3.12 -6.75
C SER A 671 32.70 -3.07 -7.89
N LYS A 672 32.40 -3.81 -8.96
CA LYS A 672 33.16 -3.85 -10.21
C LYS A 672 32.26 -3.38 -11.36
N SER A 673 32.77 -2.52 -12.23
CA SER A 673 32.11 -2.11 -13.47
C SER A 673 33.10 -2.08 -14.63
N ASP A 674 32.66 -2.49 -15.82
CA ASP A 674 33.50 -2.58 -17.01
C ASP A 674 33.22 -1.39 -17.97
N GLU A 675 34.19 -0.49 -18.10
CA GLU A 675 34.16 0.73 -18.93
C GLU A 675 34.98 0.53 -20.22
N GLY A 676 34.48 -0.33 -21.12
CA GLY A 676 35.13 -0.62 -22.41
C GLY A 676 36.46 -1.37 -22.23
N GLU A 677 37.58 -0.71 -22.53
CA GLU A 677 38.93 -1.27 -22.35
C GLU A 677 39.45 -1.22 -20.90
N PHE A 678 38.65 -0.69 -19.96
CA PHE A 678 39.05 -0.51 -18.57
C PHE A 678 38.03 -1.14 -17.61
N VAL A 679 38.52 -1.71 -16.52
CA VAL A 679 37.72 -2.10 -15.35
C VAL A 679 37.89 -1.08 -14.25
N VAL A 680 36.78 -0.71 -13.63
CA VAL A 680 36.70 0.12 -12.44
C VAL A 680 36.33 -0.74 -11.24
N LEU A 681 37.17 -0.71 -10.21
CA LEU A 681 36.96 -1.38 -8.92
C LEU A 681 36.75 -0.30 -7.85
N ARG A 682 35.57 -0.28 -7.23
CA ARG A 682 35.20 0.69 -6.20
C ARG A 682 35.02 0.01 -4.85
N LEU A 683 35.71 0.54 -3.85
CA LEU A 683 35.63 0.13 -2.45
C LEU A 683 34.90 1.23 -1.68
N ASN A 684 33.75 0.91 -1.09
CA ASN A 684 33.01 1.82 -0.20
C ASN A 684 33.27 1.39 1.25
N PHE A 685 33.56 2.34 2.12
CA PHE A 685 33.90 2.10 3.52
C PHE A 685 32.75 2.49 4.46
N VAL A 686 32.79 1.96 5.68
CA VAL A 686 31.91 2.35 6.78
C VAL A 686 32.31 3.76 7.24
N THR A 687 31.35 4.68 7.28
CA THR A 687 31.54 6.04 7.80
C THR A 687 30.34 6.44 8.66
N PRO A 688 30.52 7.29 9.69
CA PRO A 688 29.40 7.91 10.39
C PRO A 688 28.44 8.63 9.42
N GLY A 689 27.18 8.76 9.81
CA GLY A 689 26.16 9.50 9.06
C GLY A 689 25.65 8.82 7.77
N GLN A 690 26.00 7.56 7.50
CA GLN A 690 25.31 6.78 6.46
C GLN A 690 24.06 6.10 7.04
N ALA A 691 22.91 6.33 6.40
CA ALA A 691 21.70 5.54 6.60
C ALA A 691 21.97 4.02 6.45
N GLY A 692 21.11 3.21 7.06
CA GLY A 692 21.21 1.76 7.04
C GLY A 692 22.40 1.16 7.81
N SER A 693 22.98 1.91 8.76
CA SER A 693 24.06 1.43 9.63
C SER A 693 23.60 1.50 11.08
N LYS A 694 23.47 0.35 11.77
CA LYS A 694 23.13 0.31 13.21
C LYS A 694 24.15 1.14 13.99
N LYS A 695 23.68 1.94 14.96
CA LYS A 695 24.52 2.90 15.70
C LYS A 695 25.62 2.25 16.56
N ASP A 696 25.51 0.95 16.80
CA ASP A 696 26.19 0.25 17.90
C ASP A 696 27.55 -0.37 17.53
N GLU A 697 27.97 -0.30 16.26
CA GLU A 697 29.30 -0.78 15.82
C GLU A 697 30.01 0.22 14.88
N ILE A 698 30.25 1.45 15.35
CA ILE A 698 31.21 2.37 14.70
C ILE A 698 32.65 1.98 15.13
N PRO A 699 33.58 1.65 14.21
CA PRO A 699 34.93 1.16 14.57
C PRO A 699 35.94 2.21 15.08
N SER A 700 35.53 3.23 15.86
CA SER A 700 36.42 4.33 16.28
C SER A 700 36.17 4.85 17.70
N ASP A 701 37.27 5.09 18.43
CA ASP A 701 37.27 5.75 19.75
C ASP A 701 36.98 7.27 19.69
N ASP A 702 36.84 7.82 18.48
CA ASP A 702 36.76 9.24 18.17
C ASP A 702 35.58 9.48 17.22
N VAL A 703 34.73 10.47 17.56
CA VAL A 703 33.49 10.82 16.86
C VAL A 703 33.74 11.85 15.75
N ASP A 704 34.75 12.71 15.91
CA ASP A 704 35.07 13.81 14.99
C ASP A 704 36.17 13.44 13.98
N ALA A 705 36.55 12.16 13.92
CA ALA A 705 37.58 11.64 13.03
C ALA A 705 37.19 11.78 11.54
N ASN A 706 38.19 11.99 10.67
CA ASN A 706 37.99 12.10 9.22
C ASN A 706 38.04 10.72 8.55
N PHE A 707 36.89 10.23 8.05
CA PHE A 707 36.78 8.90 7.42
C PHE A 707 36.87 8.97 5.89
N VAL A 708 37.55 7.99 5.28
CA VAL A 708 37.51 7.75 3.83
C VAL A 708 36.15 7.14 3.49
N ARG A 709 35.36 7.75 2.60
CA ARG A 709 34.04 7.20 2.19
C ARG A 709 34.15 6.14 1.09
N ALA A 710 35.01 6.36 0.10
CA ALA A 710 35.25 5.41 -0.98
C ALA A 710 36.63 5.59 -1.62
N LEU A 711 37.16 4.52 -2.22
CA LEU A 711 38.32 4.51 -3.12
C LEU A 711 37.92 3.86 -4.44
N THR A 712 38.33 4.46 -5.57
CA THR A 712 38.01 3.97 -6.91
C THR A 712 39.31 3.77 -7.70
N TYR A 713 39.56 2.54 -8.13
CA TYR A 713 40.69 2.15 -8.97
C TYR A 713 40.22 1.87 -10.38
N ARG A 714 40.99 2.30 -11.39
CA ARG A 714 40.76 1.99 -12.81
C ARG A 714 42.00 1.31 -13.39
N SER A 715 41.80 0.23 -14.14
CA SER A 715 42.89 -0.56 -14.75
C SER A 715 42.44 -1.17 -16.08
N SER A 716 43.36 -1.45 -16.99
CA SER A 716 43.08 -2.24 -18.21
C SER A 716 43.26 -3.76 -18.00
N ASP A 717 43.66 -4.20 -16.80
CA ASP A 717 43.82 -5.62 -16.45
C ASP A 717 42.49 -6.20 -15.92
N THR A 718 41.60 -6.55 -16.85
CA THR A 718 40.26 -7.09 -16.57
C THR A 718 40.29 -8.36 -15.72
N HIS A 719 41.24 -9.26 -16.01
CA HIS A 719 41.35 -10.54 -15.30
C HIS A 719 41.76 -10.33 -13.84
N ARG A 720 42.81 -9.54 -13.59
CA ARG A 720 43.28 -9.25 -12.23
C ARG A 720 42.23 -8.50 -11.40
N MET A 721 41.50 -7.56 -12.00
CA MET A 721 40.46 -6.83 -11.27
C MET A 721 39.27 -7.72 -10.90
N ALA A 722 38.90 -8.70 -11.75
CA ALA A 722 37.92 -9.72 -11.38
C ALA A 722 38.42 -10.65 -10.27
N GLU A 723 39.69 -11.06 -10.30
CA GLU A 723 40.30 -11.89 -9.26
C GLU A 723 40.35 -11.18 -7.90
N VAL A 724 40.82 -9.92 -7.88
CA VAL A 724 40.87 -9.08 -6.66
C VAL A 724 39.46 -8.81 -6.12
N TYR A 725 38.48 -8.53 -6.99
CA TYR A 725 37.08 -8.38 -6.59
C TYR A 725 36.54 -9.63 -5.87
N LYS A 726 36.85 -10.82 -6.41
CA LYS A 726 36.46 -12.09 -5.80
C LYS A 726 37.13 -12.30 -4.43
N GLN A 727 38.45 -12.12 -4.34
CA GLN A 727 39.20 -12.30 -3.08
C GLN A 727 38.67 -11.41 -1.95
N ILE A 728 38.27 -10.17 -2.25
CA ILE A 728 37.67 -9.23 -1.29
C ILE A 728 36.27 -9.70 -0.85
N THR A 729 35.44 -10.12 -1.80
CA THR A 729 34.07 -10.60 -1.54
C THR A 729 34.06 -11.88 -0.70
N ASP A 730 34.91 -12.85 -1.04
CA ASP A 730 35.07 -14.08 -0.26
C ASP A 730 35.56 -13.78 1.17
N LEU A 731 36.56 -12.90 1.34
CA LEU A 731 37.05 -12.49 2.67
C LEU A 731 35.96 -11.77 3.51
N LYS A 732 35.11 -10.92 2.90
CA LYS A 732 34.02 -10.25 3.62
C LYS A 732 33.01 -11.27 4.16
N ARG A 733 32.56 -12.22 3.32
CA ARG A 733 31.62 -13.28 3.70
C ARG A 733 32.18 -14.12 4.85
N ASP A 734 33.45 -14.51 4.75
CA ASP A 734 34.10 -15.35 5.75
C ASP A 734 34.36 -14.61 7.08
N SER A 735 34.47 -13.28 7.10
CA SER A 735 34.44 -12.47 8.34
C SER A 735 33.04 -12.44 8.94
N ALA A 736 32.03 -12.01 8.16
CA ALA A 736 30.66 -11.82 8.62
C ALA A 736 30.10 -13.09 9.29
N LYS A 737 30.36 -14.26 8.71
CA LYS A 737 29.99 -15.56 9.30
C LYS A 737 30.59 -15.78 10.69
N ARG A 738 31.89 -15.53 10.87
CA ARG A 738 32.60 -15.76 12.16
C ARG A 738 32.27 -14.72 13.22
N ASP A 739 31.78 -13.55 12.82
CA ASP A 739 31.28 -12.52 13.74
C ASP A 739 29.81 -12.82 14.13
N ALA A 740 28.98 -13.34 13.23
CA ALA A 740 27.65 -13.87 13.53
C ALA A 740 27.71 -15.07 14.50
N GLU A 741 28.52 -16.09 14.20
CA GLU A 741 28.77 -17.25 15.08
C GLU A 741 29.21 -16.79 16.49
N ARG A 742 29.98 -15.71 16.60
CA ARG A 742 30.42 -15.15 17.89
C ARG A 742 29.31 -14.43 18.63
N ARG A 743 28.45 -13.66 17.94
CA ARG A 743 27.28 -13.00 18.55
C ARG A 743 26.28 -14.05 19.08
N GLU A 744 26.01 -15.10 18.31
CA GLU A 744 25.11 -16.18 18.73
C GLU A 744 25.57 -16.85 20.03
N MET A 745 26.89 -17.05 20.18
CA MET A 745 27.52 -17.65 21.36
C MET A 745 27.56 -16.74 22.60
N ALA A 746 27.36 -15.42 22.47
CA ALA A 746 27.56 -14.48 23.57
C ALA A 746 26.52 -14.58 24.70
N ASP A 747 25.26 -14.92 24.40
CA ASP A 747 24.19 -15.03 25.41
C ASP A 747 24.11 -16.40 26.11
N ILE A 748 25.02 -17.34 25.82
CA ILE A 748 24.89 -18.72 26.31
C ILE A 748 25.37 -18.79 27.76
N VAL A 749 24.42 -18.71 28.70
CA VAL A 749 24.67 -18.99 30.12
C VAL A 749 25.10 -20.45 30.27
N VAL A 750 26.38 -20.66 30.64
CA VAL A 750 26.94 -22.00 30.84
C VAL A 750 26.28 -22.67 32.04
N GLN A 751 25.50 -23.71 31.79
CA GLN A 751 24.78 -24.44 32.83
C GLN A 751 25.71 -25.33 33.69
N GLU A 752 25.25 -25.62 34.91
CA GLU A 752 25.82 -26.69 35.73
C GLU A 752 25.64 -28.07 35.06
N LYS A 753 26.40 -29.06 35.52
CA LYS A 753 26.31 -30.43 34.99
C LYS A 753 25.17 -31.19 35.65
N LEU A 754 24.41 -31.92 34.83
CA LEU A 754 23.36 -32.82 35.29
C LEU A 754 23.94 -33.92 36.18
N ILE A 755 23.30 -34.17 37.32
CA ILE A 755 23.72 -35.11 38.35
C ILE A 755 22.92 -36.40 38.20
N GLU A 756 23.59 -37.43 37.70
CA GLU A 756 23.01 -38.76 37.50
C GLU A 756 22.61 -39.43 38.82
N VAL A 757 21.44 -40.08 38.82
CA VAL A 757 20.91 -40.82 39.97
C VAL A 757 21.76 -42.07 40.22
N LYS A 758 22.48 -42.10 41.35
CA LYS A 758 23.34 -43.22 41.75
C LYS A 758 22.60 -44.13 42.72
N GLY A 759 22.65 -45.44 42.48
CA GLY A 759 22.14 -46.49 43.38
C GLY A 759 20.70 -46.96 43.15
N ARG A 760 19.90 -46.27 42.33
CA ARG A 760 18.59 -46.74 41.83
C ARG A 760 18.53 -46.54 40.31
N ARG A 761 17.70 -47.32 39.60
CA ARG A 761 17.45 -47.07 38.17
C ARG A 761 16.66 -45.75 38.03
N PRO A 762 16.96 -44.91 37.01
CA PRO A 762 16.15 -43.73 36.72
C PRO A 762 14.75 -44.13 36.24
N ILE A 763 13.80 -43.21 36.41
CA ILE A 763 12.48 -43.28 35.77
C ILE A 763 12.67 -42.81 34.33
N ARG A 764 12.07 -43.51 33.36
CA ARG A 764 12.27 -43.20 31.94
C ARG A 764 11.02 -43.36 31.09
N LEU A 765 10.95 -42.58 30.02
CA LEU A 765 9.97 -42.64 28.94
C LEU A 765 10.66 -43.12 27.66
N GLY A 766 10.10 -44.13 27.01
CA GLY A 766 10.68 -44.77 25.82
C GLY A 766 10.01 -44.35 24.51
N ASP A 767 10.73 -44.60 23.41
CA ASP A 767 10.29 -44.37 22.03
C ASP A 767 9.88 -42.92 21.72
N VAL A 768 10.54 -41.96 22.36
CA VAL A 768 10.29 -40.51 22.21
C VAL A 768 11.26 -39.88 21.21
N PHE A 769 10.76 -38.91 20.44
CA PHE A 769 11.56 -38.05 19.56
C PHE A 769 11.71 -36.66 20.20
N ALA A 770 12.88 -36.04 20.02
CA ALA A 770 13.15 -34.67 20.45
C ALA A 770 13.02 -33.67 19.28
N ARG A 771 12.40 -32.51 19.54
CA ARG A 771 12.49 -31.28 18.73
C ARG A 771 13.11 -30.17 19.60
N PRO A 772 14.04 -29.34 19.09
CA PRO A 772 14.72 -29.48 17.79
C PRO A 772 15.52 -30.78 17.71
N GLY A 773 15.57 -31.38 16.52
CA GLY A 773 16.26 -32.64 16.28
C GLY A 773 17.79 -32.50 16.36
N LEU A 774 18.46 -33.58 16.76
CA LEU A 774 19.93 -33.69 16.79
C LEU A 774 20.48 -34.08 15.41
N ASP A 775 21.65 -33.55 15.04
CA ASP A 775 22.28 -33.67 13.71
C ASP A 775 22.45 -35.14 13.22
N GLY A 776 21.48 -35.65 12.46
CA GLY A 776 21.51 -36.99 11.88
C GLY A 776 20.16 -37.49 11.40
N LYS A 777 20.05 -38.81 11.19
CA LYS A 777 18.76 -39.46 10.90
C LYS A 777 17.86 -39.40 12.15
N ARG A 778 16.58 -39.12 11.95
CA ARG A 778 15.54 -39.19 13.00
C ARG A 778 15.45 -40.61 13.56
N VAL A 779 15.72 -40.76 14.85
CA VAL A 779 15.76 -42.03 15.58
C VAL A 779 15.17 -41.78 16.97
N PRO A 780 14.24 -42.62 17.47
CA PRO A 780 13.67 -42.47 18.80
C PRO A 780 14.73 -42.72 19.88
N GLY A 781 14.55 -42.08 21.03
CA GLY A 781 15.41 -42.22 22.20
C GLY A 781 14.61 -42.44 23.49
N GLU A 782 15.32 -42.42 24.60
CA GLU A 782 14.74 -42.46 25.94
C GLU A 782 14.94 -41.11 26.65
N VAL A 783 13.94 -40.67 27.43
CA VAL A 783 14.07 -39.54 28.37
C VAL A 783 14.16 -40.09 29.79
N GLU A 784 15.25 -39.84 30.49
CA GLU A 784 15.49 -40.25 31.88
C GLU A 784 15.33 -39.07 32.87
N ILE A 785 14.77 -39.34 34.04
CA ILE A 785 14.66 -38.39 35.16
C ILE A 785 15.88 -38.57 36.09
N HIS A 786 16.57 -37.48 36.40
CA HIS A 786 17.77 -37.42 37.26
C HIS A 786 17.55 -36.49 38.48
N THR A 787 18.58 -36.25 39.33
CA THR A 787 18.35 -35.56 40.62
C THR A 787 18.19 -34.05 40.54
N ASN A 788 18.62 -33.41 39.46
CA ASN A 788 18.51 -31.96 39.24
C ASN A 788 18.01 -31.60 37.82
N GLY A 789 17.43 -32.56 37.10
CA GLY A 789 16.97 -32.37 35.74
C GLY A 789 16.62 -33.66 34.99
N LEU A 790 16.47 -33.52 33.67
CA LEU A 790 16.15 -34.59 32.71
C LEU A 790 17.31 -34.81 31.73
N ARG A 791 17.41 -36.01 31.19
CA ARG A 791 18.31 -36.37 30.08
C ARG A 791 17.56 -37.05 28.97
N TYR A 792 17.64 -36.54 27.74
CA TYR A 792 17.34 -37.34 26.54
C TYR A 792 18.62 -38.03 26.05
N GLN A 793 18.52 -39.30 25.65
CA GLN A 793 19.63 -40.06 25.07
C GLN A 793 19.17 -40.90 23.88
N SER A 794 19.89 -40.78 22.75
CA SER A 794 19.67 -41.62 21.57
C SER A 794 20.45 -42.94 21.65
N PRO A 795 19.85 -44.11 21.34
CA PRO A 795 20.50 -45.41 21.47
C PRO A 795 21.64 -45.66 20.46
N LEU A 796 21.69 -44.91 19.34
CA LEU A 796 22.71 -45.11 18.30
C LEU A 796 23.99 -44.27 18.47
N ARG A 797 23.98 -43.22 19.29
CA ARG A 797 25.12 -42.31 19.49
C ARG A 797 25.13 -41.77 20.93
N ALA A 798 26.14 -42.15 21.72
CA ALA A 798 26.34 -41.60 23.07
C ALA A 798 26.69 -40.09 23.10
N ASP A 799 27.06 -39.53 21.94
CA ASP A 799 27.21 -38.11 21.68
C ASP A 799 25.86 -37.36 21.72
N HIS A 800 24.80 -37.99 21.18
CA HIS A 800 23.46 -37.44 21.03
C HIS A 800 22.68 -37.48 22.35
N ARG A 801 23.01 -36.55 23.26
CA ARG A 801 22.29 -36.31 24.52
C ARG A 801 21.80 -34.87 24.62
N ILE A 802 20.71 -34.66 25.36
CA ILE A 802 20.21 -33.34 25.75
C ILE A 802 20.01 -33.37 27.27
N ASP A 803 20.80 -32.60 28.00
CA ASP A 803 20.70 -32.47 29.46
C ASP A 803 19.91 -31.17 29.78
N ILE A 804 18.88 -31.26 30.61
CA ILE A 804 17.97 -30.14 30.93
C ILE A 804 17.83 -30.01 32.45
N LEU A 805 18.32 -28.93 33.05
CA LEU A 805 18.21 -28.70 34.50
C LEU A 805 16.83 -28.18 34.91
N PHE A 806 16.28 -28.70 36.03
CA PHE A 806 15.02 -28.20 36.61
C PHE A 806 15.10 -26.70 36.98
N SER A 807 16.27 -26.20 37.38
CA SER A 807 16.48 -24.77 37.65
C SER A 807 16.20 -23.87 36.44
N ASN A 808 16.51 -24.35 35.23
CA ASN A 808 16.36 -23.60 33.98
C ASN A 808 15.02 -23.85 33.27
N MET A 809 14.27 -24.88 33.64
CA MET A 809 12.88 -25.05 33.21
C MET A 809 12.04 -23.88 33.74
N LYS A 810 11.17 -23.33 32.90
CA LYS A 810 10.16 -22.31 33.24
C LYS A 810 8.79 -22.97 33.35
N HIS A 811 8.37 -23.65 32.29
CA HIS A 811 7.07 -24.30 32.16
C HIS A 811 7.21 -25.71 31.59
N LEU A 812 6.30 -26.59 32.00
CA LEU A 812 6.17 -27.98 31.57
C LEU A 812 4.72 -28.20 31.13
N PHE A 813 4.51 -28.57 29.87
CA PHE A 813 3.18 -28.83 29.34
C PHE A 813 3.03 -30.30 28.93
N PHE A 814 1.86 -30.88 29.20
CA PHE A 814 1.44 -32.17 28.67
C PHE A 814 0.20 -31.97 27.77
N GLN A 815 0.31 -32.36 26.50
CA GLN A 815 -0.79 -32.24 25.53
C GLN A 815 -1.16 -33.64 24.99
N PRO A 816 -2.42 -34.08 25.14
CA PRO A 816 -2.88 -35.41 24.76
C PRO A 816 -3.21 -35.53 23.27
N CYS A 817 -3.02 -36.72 22.69
CA CYS A 817 -3.29 -37.01 21.27
C CYS A 817 -4.79 -37.27 20.94
N ASP A 818 -5.70 -36.63 21.67
CA ASP A 818 -7.15 -36.90 21.56
C ASP A 818 -7.74 -36.39 20.24
N ASN A 819 -7.16 -35.33 19.66
CA ASN A 819 -7.50 -34.79 18.34
C ASN A 819 -6.26 -34.52 17.47
N GLU A 820 -5.10 -35.10 17.82
CA GLU A 820 -3.80 -34.80 17.20
C GLU A 820 -2.98 -36.07 16.97
N LEU A 821 -2.09 -36.05 15.99
CA LEU A 821 -1.32 -37.23 15.56
C LEU A 821 -0.15 -37.59 16.49
N ILE A 822 0.16 -36.73 17.45
CA ILE A 822 1.28 -36.87 18.39
C ILE A 822 0.81 -36.61 19.82
N VAL A 823 1.40 -37.33 20.77
CA VAL A 823 1.32 -37.00 22.21
C VAL A 823 2.62 -36.29 22.61
N ILE A 824 2.50 -35.25 23.45
CA ILE A 824 3.56 -34.25 23.65
C ILE A 824 3.85 -34.03 25.14
N ILE A 825 5.13 -33.93 25.48
CA ILE A 825 5.64 -33.20 26.64
C ILE A 825 6.51 -32.05 26.12
N HIS A 826 6.12 -30.81 26.41
CA HIS A 826 6.86 -29.62 26.02
C HIS A 826 7.51 -28.96 27.23
N ILE A 827 8.73 -28.46 27.05
CA ILE A 827 9.52 -27.80 28.08
C ILE A 827 9.97 -26.45 27.53
N HIS A 828 9.52 -25.38 28.17
CA HIS A 828 9.98 -24.03 27.89
C HIS A 828 11.02 -23.59 28.92
N LEU A 829 12.14 -23.06 28.47
CA LEU A 829 13.31 -22.73 29.28
C LEU A 829 13.46 -21.22 29.53
N LYS A 830 13.98 -20.87 30.72
CA LYS A 830 14.34 -19.50 31.10
C LYS A 830 15.47 -18.97 30.20
N ASN A 831 16.62 -19.65 30.24
CA ASN A 831 17.78 -19.38 29.39
C ASN A 831 17.84 -20.39 28.23
N PRO A 832 18.23 -19.97 27.01
CA PRO A 832 18.35 -20.87 25.88
C PRO A 832 19.56 -21.81 26.05
N ILE A 833 19.47 -23.02 25.48
CA ILE A 833 20.59 -23.97 25.38
C ILE A 833 20.91 -24.32 23.94
N MET A 834 22.13 -24.81 23.69
CA MET A 834 22.55 -25.32 22.38
C MET A 834 22.18 -26.80 22.25
N ILE A 835 21.41 -27.13 21.22
CA ILE A 835 21.06 -28.49 20.83
C ILE A 835 21.58 -28.72 19.42
N GLY A 836 22.63 -29.54 19.30
CA GLY A 836 23.43 -29.59 18.07
C GLY A 836 23.98 -28.20 17.74
N LYS A 837 23.57 -27.65 16.59
CA LYS A 837 23.92 -26.29 16.16
C LYS A 837 22.88 -25.22 16.50
N LYS A 838 21.73 -25.56 17.08
CA LYS A 838 20.61 -24.63 17.28
C LYS A 838 20.50 -24.16 18.74
N LYS A 839 20.52 -22.84 18.94
CA LYS A 839 20.13 -22.15 20.18
C LYS A 839 18.61 -22.22 20.32
N THR A 840 18.07 -22.83 21.38
CA THR A 840 16.62 -22.91 21.62
C THR A 840 16.25 -22.64 23.08
N LYS A 841 15.09 -22.03 23.30
CA LYS A 841 14.40 -22.03 24.62
C LYS A 841 13.39 -23.16 24.74
N ASP A 842 12.96 -23.76 23.64
CA ASP A 842 11.84 -24.69 23.59
C ASP A 842 12.33 -26.08 23.18
N ILE A 843 11.92 -27.09 23.96
CA ILE A 843 12.30 -28.49 23.78
C ILE A 843 11.05 -29.34 23.93
N GLN A 844 10.73 -30.10 22.89
CA GLN A 844 9.53 -30.92 22.82
C GLN A 844 9.91 -32.39 22.68
N PHE A 845 9.42 -33.22 23.59
CA PHE A 845 9.48 -34.68 23.51
C PHE A 845 8.12 -35.21 23.07
N TYR A 846 8.08 -35.95 21.96
CA TYR A 846 6.81 -36.38 21.37
C TYR A 846 6.89 -37.81 20.81
N ARG A 847 5.74 -38.47 20.72
CA ARG A 847 5.59 -39.81 20.14
C ARG A 847 4.36 -39.84 19.25
N GLU A 848 4.47 -40.45 18.08
CA GLU A 848 3.38 -40.53 17.09
C GLU A 848 2.34 -41.59 17.50
N ALA A 849 1.06 -41.25 17.32
CA ALA A 849 -0.06 -42.07 17.80
C ALA A 849 -0.49 -43.15 16.79
N SER A 850 -0.25 -42.92 15.50
CA SER A 850 -0.68 -43.77 14.39
C SER A 850 0.50 -44.21 13.51
N ASP A 851 0.60 -45.51 13.21
CA ASP A 851 1.66 -46.08 12.35
C ASP A 851 1.31 -46.00 10.85
N VAL A 852 0.46 -45.04 10.44
CA VAL A 852 -0.01 -44.91 9.06
C VAL A 852 1.10 -44.33 8.19
N GLN A 853 1.96 -45.22 7.68
CA GLN A 853 2.91 -44.89 6.62
C GLN A 853 2.13 -44.47 5.36
N TYR A 854 1.97 -43.17 5.17
CA TYR A 854 1.62 -42.59 3.89
C TYR A 854 2.80 -42.80 2.93
N ASP A 855 2.66 -43.78 2.02
CA ASP A 855 3.52 -43.90 0.85
C ASP A 855 3.26 -42.68 -0.06
N GLU A 856 4.30 -41.87 -0.27
CA GLU A 856 4.24 -40.61 -1.01
C GLU A 856 3.85 -40.79 -2.49
N THR A 857 3.83 -42.03 -3.00
CA THR A 857 3.46 -42.37 -4.39
C THR A 857 1.96 -42.21 -4.68
N GLY A 858 1.12 -41.88 -3.68
CA GLY A 858 -0.24 -41.35 -3.86
C GLY A 858 -1.31 -42.28 -4.46
N ASN A 859 -0.95 -43.50 -4.86
CA ASN A 859 -1.75 -44.29 -5.80
C ASN A 859 -2.31 -45.60 -5.22
N ARG A 860 -3.22 -45.47 -4.23
CA ARG A 860 -4.23 -46.50 -3.93
C ARG A 860 -5.40 -45.96 -3.09
N ARG A 861 -6.42 -45.44 -3.77
CA ARG A 861 -7.77 -45.29 -3.16
C ARG A 861 -8.31 -46.68 -2.80
N ARG A 862 -8.27 -47.07 -1.52
CA ARG A 862 -9.19 -48.11 -1.03
C ARG A 862 -10.61 -47.59 -1.24
N ARG A 863 -11.50 -48.41 -1.83
CA ARG A 863 -12.94 -48.07 -1.87
C ARG A 863 -13.46 -48.10 -0.43
N HIS A 864 -14.10 -47.02 -0.02
CA HIS A 864 -14.75 -46.92 1.29
C HIS A 864 -16.05 -47.74 1.24
N ASN A 865 -15.95 -49.00 1.67
CA ASN A 865 -17.11 -49.85 1.94
C ASN A 865 -17.57 -49.59 3.37
N TYR A 866 -18.73 -48.95 3.53
CA TYR A 866 -19.25 -48.55 4.82
C TYR A 866 -19.98 -49.74 5.50
N GLY A 867 -19.34 -50.40 6.48
CA GLY A 867 -20.02 -51.37 7.36
C GLY A 867 -19.33 -52.69 7.70
N ASP A 868 -18.01 -52.85 7.51
CA ASP A 868 -17.30 -54.06 7.94
C ASP A 868 -16.94 -54.01 9.44
N GLU A 869 -17.11 -55.13 10.15
CA GLU A 869 -16.87 -55.25 11.61
C GLU A 869 -15.41 -54.91 12.00
N ASP A 870 -14.47 -55.27 11.11
CA ASP A 870 -13.03 -54.97 11.17
C ASP A 870 -12.71 -53.47 11.24
N GLU A 871 -13.49 -52.59 10.59
CA GLU A 871 -13.25 -51.13 10.59
C GLU A 871 -13.52 -50.55 11.99
N LEU A 872 -14.55 -51.06 12.67
CA LEU A 872 -14.93 -50.66 14.02
C LEU A 872 -14.02 -51.27 15.10
N GLU A 873 -13.45 -52.47 14.87
CA GLU A 873 -12.39 -53.00 15.71
C GLU A 873 -11.09 -52.18 15.57
N ALA A 874 -10.67 -51.84 14.35
CA ALA A 874 -9.50 -51.00 14.10
C ALA A 874 -9.64 -49.61 14.76
N GLU A 875 -10.80 -48.96 14.66
CA GLU A 875 -11.05 -47.69 15.36
C GLU A 875 -10.99 -47.85 16.90
N GLN A 876 -11.50 -48.96 17.43
CA GLN A 876 -11.35 -49.27 18.87
C GLN A 876 -9.90 -49.51 19.28
N GLU A 877 -9.09 -50.20 18.47
CA GLU A 877 -7.67 -50.39 18.75
C GLU A 877 -6.91 -49.06 18.74
N GLU A 878 -7.16 -48.17 17.77
CA GLU A 878 -6.53 -46.85 17.74
C GLU A 878 -6.94 -46.01 18.96
N ARG A 879 -8.23 -45.99 19.32
CA ARG A 879 -8.73 -45.30 20.53
C ARG A 879 -8.08 -45.87 21.81
N ARG A 880 -7.94 -47.20 21.92
CA ARG A 880 -7.25 -47.86 23.05
C ARG A 880 -5.76 -47.49 23.09
N ARG A 881 -5.08 -47.44 21.94
CA ARG A 881 -3.68 -47.02 21.81
C ARG A 881 -3.51 -45.57 22.23
N ARG A 882 -4.25 -44.62 21.67
CA ARG A 882 -4.25 -43.20 22.06
C ARG A 882 -4.44 -43.01 23.56
N ALA A 883 -5.44 -43.67 24.15
CA ALA A 883 -5.69 -43.62 25.60
C ALA A 883 -4.53 -44.18 26.44
N ALA A 884 -3.85 -45.23 25.98
CA ALA A 884 -2.67 -45.79 26.64
C ALA A 884 -1.46 -44.83 26.54
N LEU A 885 -1.21 -44.24 25.37
CA LEU A 885 -0.14 -43.26 25.13
C LEU A 885 -0.33 -42.02 26.02
N ASN A 886 -1.54 -41.46 26.06
CA ASN A 886 -1.89 -40.31 26.91
C ASN A 886 -1.69 -40.63 28.40
N ARG A 887 -2.08 -41.83 28.84
CA ARG A 887 -1.86 -42.28 30.22
C ARG A 887 -0.38 -42.41 30.58
N GLU A 888 0.45 -42.96 29.69
CA GLU A 888 1.89 -43.12 29.92
C GLU A 888 2.59 -41.76 30.01
N PHE A 889 2.31 -40.85 29.08
CA PHE A 889 2.89 -39.51 29.05
C PHE A 889 2.45 -38.68 30.27
N LYS A 890 1.16 -38.70 30.63
CA LYS A 890 0.66 -38.03 31.83
C LYS A 890 1.35 -38.55 33.09
N GLN A 891 1.44 -39.88 33.24
CA GLN A 891 2.15 -40.50 34.37
C GLN A 891 3.67 -40.25 34.34
N PHE A 892 4.26 -39.78 33.25
CA PHE A 892 5.65 -39.35 33.22
C PHE A 892 5.78 -37.88 33.61
N ALA A 893 4.90 -37.01 33.11
CA ALA A 893 4.84 -35.60 33.48
C ALA A 893 4.58 -35.39 34.99
N GLU A 894 3.65 -36.15 35.57
CA GLU A 894 3.41 -36.20 37.03
C GLU A 894 4.71 -36.52 37.81
N LYS A 895 5.54 -37.46 37.31
CA LYS A 895 6.81 -37.84 37.94
C LYS A 895 7.94 -36.82 37.71
N ILE A 896 7.85 -35.97 36.68
CA ILE A 896 8.75 -34.82 36.51
C ILE A 896 8.42 -33.77 37.57
N THR A 897 7.13 -33.50 37.81
CA THR A 897 6.67 -32.60 38.89
C THR A 897 7.12 -33.10 40.26
N GLU A 898 6.88 -34.38 40.60
CA GLU A 898 7.39 -35.01 41.84
C GLU A 898 8.92 -34.87 41.99
N ALA A 899 9.68 -35.08 40.91
CA ALA A 899 11.14 -35.00 40.92
C ALA A 899 11.69 -33.56 41.00
N SER A 900 10.85 -32.55 40.78
CA SER A 900 11.22 -31.13 40.85
C SER A 900 11.05 -30.50 42.24
N ASP A 901 10.67 -31.29 43.26
CA ASP A 901 10.09 -30.84 44.54
C ASP A 901 8.79 -30.01 44.36
N ASN A 902 7.95 -30.36 43.37
CA ASN A 902 6.75 -29.61 42.97
C ASN A 902 7.01 -28.12 42.65
N ARG A 903 8.21 -27.78 42.13
CA ARG A 903 8.54 -26.42 41.68
C ARG A 903 8.06 -26.11 40.27
N ILE A 904 7.67 -27.14 39.52
CA ILE A 904 7.21 -27.08 38.13
C ILE A 904 6.03 -28.05 38.01
N GLU A 905 4.83 -27.51 37.84
CA GLU A 905 3.63 -28.32 37.61
C GLU A 905 3.49 -28.64 36.10
N ALA A 906 2.80 -29.74 35.80
CA ALA A 906 2.57 -30.20 34.43
C ALA A 906 1.21 -29.68 33.92
N ASP A 907 1.22 -28.51 33.29
CA ASP A 907 0.03 -27.81 32.82
C ASP A 907 -0.54 -28.44 31.52
N VAL A 908 -1.83 -28.28 31.26
CA VAL A 908 -2.56 -28.99 30.19
C VAL A 908 -3.38 -28.03 29.33
N PRO A 909 -3.14 -27.94 28.00
CA PRO A 909 -3.88 -27.02 27.13
C PRO A 909 -5.40 -27.24 27.09
N LEU A 910 -6.15 -26.19 27.43
CA LEU A 910 -7.61 -26.17 27.51
C LEU A 910 -8.21 -25.92 26.13
N ARG A 911 -8.30 -26.98 25.32
CA ARG A 911 -8.77 -26.92 23.93
C ARG A 911 -10.17 -26.29 23.76
N GLU A 912 -11.04 -26.40 24.75
CA GLU A 912 -12.40 -25.82 24.72
C GLU A 912 -12.41 -24.29 24.76
N LEU A 913 -11.38 -23.67 25.35
CA LEU A 913 -11.16 -22.23 25.38
C LEU A 913 -10.19 -21.76 24.27
N GLY A 914 -9.81 -22.67 23.36
CA GLY A 914 -8.85 -22.40 22.31
C GLY A 914 -9.45 -21.68 21.10
N PHE A 915 -8.73 -20.70 20.55
CA PHE A 915 -9.14 -19.89 19.40
C PHE A 915 -8.10 -19.91 18.28
N PRO A 916 -8.49 -19.82 17.00
CA PRO A 916 -7.55 -19.75 15.89
C PRO A 916 -6.93 -18.35 15.77
N GLY A 917 -5.65 -18.29 15.42
CA GLY A 917 -4.92 -17.03 15.20
C GLY A 917 -3.55 -17.24 14.54
N VAL A 918 -2.89 -16.15 14.17
CA VAL A 918 -1.67 -16.13 13.34
C VAL A 918 -0.52 -15.42 14.09
N PRO A 919 0.23 -16.12 14.96
CA PRO A 919 1.40 -15.54 15.66
C PRO A 919 2.67 -15.53 14.80
N PHE A 920 2.85 -16.52 13.92
CA PHE A 920 4.11 -16.73 13.19
C PHE A 920 3.91 -16.94 11.67
N ARG A 921 2.94 -16.24 11.09
CA ARG A 921 2.52 -16.31 9.66
C ARG A 921 1.75 -17.58 9.24
N SER A 922 1.64 -18.61 10.10
CA SER A 922 0.70 -19.73 9.98
C SER A 922 -0.55 -19.49 10.84
N ASN A 923 -1.72 -19.94 10.37
CA ASN A 923 -2.94 -19.98 11.20
C ASN A 923 -2.91 -21.25 12.05
N VAL A 924 -2.93 -21.09 13.37
CA VAL A 924 -2.79 -22.17 14.35
C VAL A 924 -3.89 -22.08 15.41
N LEU A 925 -4.23 -23.21 16.03
CA LEU A 925 -5.07 -23.21 17.21
C LEU A 925 -4.21 -22.83 18.42
N LEU A 926 -4.53 -21.68 19.02
CA LEU A 926 -3.98 -21.20 20.27
C LEU A 926 -4.84 -21.77 21.40
N GLN A 927 -4.20 -22.23 22.47
CA GLN A 927 -4.87 -22.88 23.59
C GLN A 927 -4.39 -22.22 24.88
N PRO A 928 -5.28 -21.65 25.72
CA PRO A 928 -4.90 -21.24 27.05
C PRO A 928 -4.62 -22.48 27.91
N THR A 929 -3.82 -22.28 28.94
CA THR A 929 -3.47 -23.24 29.99
C THR A 929 -3.74 -22.54 31.34
N THR A 930 -3.25 -23.06 32.46
CA THR A 930 -3.39 -22.39 33.76
C THR A 930 -2.58 -21.10 33.82
N ASP A 931 -1.31 -21.12 33.40
CA ASP A 931 -0.37 -19.98 33.51
C ASP A 931 0.09 -19.38 32.15
N CYS A 932 -0.28 -19.99 31.03
CA CYS A 932 0.19 -19.61 29.69
C CYS A 932 -0.90 -19.57 28.61
N LEU A 933 -0.67 -18.79 27.55
CA LEU A 933 -1.27 -19.01 26.22
C LEU A 933 -0.23 -19.74 25.35
N VAL A 934 -0.59 -20.90 24.79
CA VAL A 934 0.37 -21.75 24.06
C VAL A 934 -0.11 -22.19 22.68
N HIS A 935 0.87 -22.50 21.83
CA HIS A 935 0.72 -23.34 20.65
C HIS A 935 1.96 -24.25 20.53
N LEU A 936 1.76 -25.56 20.62
CA LEU A 936 2.84 -26.54 20.79
C LEU A 936 2.86 -27.65 19.73
N SER A 937 1.82 -27.80 18.91
CA SER A 937 1.67 -28.94 17.98
C SER A 937 2.80 -29.00 16.94
N ASP A 938 3.17 -27.86 16.38
CA ASP A 938 4.24 -27.71 15.39
C ASP A 938 5.11 -26.46 15.63
N PRO A 939 6.40 -26.47 15.23
CA PRO A 939 7.27 -25.32 15.35
C PRO A 939 7.06 -24.33 14.19
N PRO A 940 7.12 -23.00 14.41
CA PRO A 940 7.53 -22.32 15.64
C PRO A 940 6.47 -22.32 16.75
N PHE A 941 6.90 -22.72 17.95
CA PHE A 941 6.03 -22.82 19.13
C PHE A 941 5.76 -21.44 19.73
N LEU A 942 4.54 -21.22 20.24
CA LEU A 942 4.20 -20.06 21.07
C LEU A 942 4.11 -20.51 22.53
N VAL A 943 4.82 -19.83 23.42
CA VAL A 943 4.67 -19.95 24.88
C VAL A 943 4.68 -18.55 25.48
N LEU A 944 3.49 -17.98 25.67
CA LEU A 944 3.28 -16.68 26.30
C LEU A 944 2.88 -16.90 27.76
N THR A 945 3.66 -16.37 28.70
CA THR A 945 3.36 -16.47 30.15
C THR A 945 2.44 -15.34 30.57
N LEU A 946 1.28 -15.67 31.14
CA LEU A 946 0.22 -14.70 31.41
C LEU A 946 0.68 -13.67 32.46
N SER A 947 1.42 -14.12 33.48
CA SER A 947 2.01 -13.23 34.49
C SER A 947 3.10 -12.28 33.96
N GLU A 948 3.63 -12.48 32.73
CA GLU A 948 4.58 -11.55 32.07
C GLU A 948 3.88 -10.47 31.21
N ILE A 949 2.57 -10.58 30.96
CA ILE A 949 1.79 -9.58 30.23
C ILE A 949 1.50 -8.38 31.14
N GLU A 950 1.58 -7.16 30.61
CA GLU A 950 1.21 -5.92 31.31
C GLU A 950 -0.15 -5.36 30.85
N VAL A 951 -0.42 -5.42 29.54
CA VAL A 951 -1.69 -5.02 28.90
C VAL A 951 -1.87 -5.82 27.59
N ALA A 952 -3.12 -6.11 27.23
CA ALA A 952 -3.50 -6.66 25.94
C ALA A 952 -4.30 -5.60 25.13
N HIS A 953 -3.84 -5.27 23.93
CA HIS A 953 -4.55 -4.37 23.02
C HIS A 953 -5.21 -5.16 21.89
N LEU A 954 -6.47 -4.87 21.60
CA LEU A 954 -7.28 -5.52 20.56
C LEU A 954 -7.37 -4.57 19.36
N GLU A 955 -6.56 -4.84 18.32
CA GLU A 955 -6.46 -4.01 17.11
C GLU A 955 -7.51 -4.39 16.07
N ARG A 956 -7.97 -3.41 15.28
CA ARG A 956 -9.02 -3.54 14.26
C ARG A 956 -10.40 -3.97 14.77
N VAL A 957 -10.72 -3.66 16.04
CA VAL A 957 -12.05 -3.89 16.62
C VAL A 957 -13.00 -2.80 16.12
N GLN A 958 -13.58 -3.00 14.94
CA GLN A 958 -14.58 -2.09 14.35
C GLN A 958 -15.70 -2.84 13.61
N PHE A 959 -16.86 -2.19 13.49
CA PHE A 959 -18.02 -2.77 12.84
C PHE A 959 -17.76 -3.04 11.34
N GLY A 960 -18.05 -4.27 10.89
CA GLY A 960 -17.87 -4.70 9.50
C GLY A 960 -16.58 -5.47 9.21
N ILE A 961 -15.56 -5.36 10.06
CA ILE A 961 -14.37 -6.25 9.98
C ILE A 961 -14.73 -7.66 10.45
N LYS A 962 -14.11 -8.68 9.83
CA LYS A 962 -14.32 -10.11 10.18
C LYS A 962 -13.32 -10.66 11.18
N ASN A 963 -12.09 -10.12 11.22
CA ASN A 963 -11.00 -10.61 12.08
C ASN A 963 -10.24 -9.44 12.73
N PHE A 964 -10.11 -9.46 14.06
CA PHE A 964 -9.27 -8.54 14.83
C PHE A 964 -7.84 -9.11 15.00
N ASP A 965 -6.91 -8.31 15.52
CA ASP A 965 -5.60 -8.77 15.98
C ASP A 965 -5.46 -8.52 17.50
N ILE A 966 -4.57 -9.26 18.17
CA ILE A 966 -4.28 -9.12 19.60
C ILE A 966 -2.80 -8.80 19.78
N VAL A 967 -2.47 -7.73 20.51
CA VAL A 967 -1.09 -7.38 20.85
C VAL A 967 -0.87 -7.49 22.35
N PHE A 968 0.05 -8.35 22.74
CA PHE A 968 0.48 -8.53 24.13
C PHE A 968 1.73 -7.73 24.42
N VAL A 969 1.59 -6.71 25.26
CA VAL A 969 2.71 -5.94 25.80
C VAL A 969 3.26 -6.65 27.03
N LEU A 970 4.58 -6.79 27.10
CA LEU A 970 5.27 -7.50 28.18
C LEU A 970 5.78 -6.54 29.25
N LYS A 971 5.86 -7.03 30.49
CA LYS A 971 6.45 -6.35 31.67
C LYS A 971 7.95 -6.05 31.56
N ASP A 972 8.60 -6.67 30.59
CA ASP A 972 10.01 -6.48 30.22
C ASP A 972 10.04 -5.78 28.85
N TYR A 973 10.19 -4.46 28.87
CA TYR A 973 10.14 -3.63 27.65
C TYR A 973 11.36 -3.82 26.73
N SER A 974 12.40 -4.54 27.18
CA SER A 974 13.52 -4.95 26.31
C SER A 974 13.15 -6.07 25.33
N ARG A 975 12.04 -6.77 25.58
CA ARG A 975 11.49 -7.81 24.69
C ARG A 975 10.49 -7.17 23.71
N PRO A 976 10.49 -7.58 22.42
CA PRO A 976 9.46 -7.16 21.49
C PRO A 976 8.07 -7.65 21.93
N VAL A 977 7.04 -6.86 21.61
CA VAL A 977 5.64 -7.24 21.83
C VAL A 977 5.28 -8.48 21.01
N ILE A 978 4.29 -9.25 21.48
CA ILE A 978 3.84 -10.47 20.81
C ILE A 978 2.47 -10.19 20.17
N GLN A 979 2.43 -10.22 18.84
CA GLN A 979 1.22 -10.00 18.05
C GLN A 979 0.63 -11.35 17.62
N ILE A 980 -0.70 -11.47 17.70
CA ILE A 980 -1.49 -12.60 17.21
C ILE A 980 -2.52 -12.07 16.24
N ASN A 981 -2.32 -12.34 14.96
CA ASN A 981 -3.10 -11.72 13.90
C ASN A 981 -4.28 -12.60 13.47
N THR A 982 -5.28 -11.99 12.82
CA THR A 982 -6.39 -12.68 12.13
C THR A 982 -7.25 -13.56 13.05
N VAL A 983 -7.55 -13.08 14.27
CA VAL A 983 -8.48 -13.76 15.20
C VAL A 983 -9.93 -13.46 14.78
N PRO A 984 -10.82 -14.45 14.58
CA PRO A 984 -12.19 -14.21 14.11
C PRO A 984 -13.02 -13.41 15.12
N MET A 985 -13.78 -12.42 14.66
CA MET A 985 -14.65 -11.57 15.51
C MET A 985 -15.72 -12.36 16.28
N THR A 986 -16.07 -13.58 15.85
CA THR A 986 -16.93 -14.49 16.62
C THR A 986 -16.31 -14.99 17.93
N GLN A 987 -15.00 -14.79 18.13
CA GLN A 987 -14.26 -15.10 19.35
C GLN A 987 -13.97 -13.85 20.21
N LEU A 988 -14.37 -12.64 19.77
CA LEU A 988 -14.02 -11.39 20.48
C LEU A 988 -14.50 -11.40 21.94
N GLU A 989 -15.75 -11.80 22.17
CA GLU A 989 -16.31 -11.87 23.52
C GLU A 989 -15.67 -12.98 24.36
N ASN A 990 -15.36 -14.13 23.76
CA ASN A 990 -14.69 -15.24 24.44
C ASN A 990 -13.26 -14.85 24.86
N VAL A 991 -12.55 -14.11 24.00
CA VAL A 991 -11.21 -13.57 24.29
C VAL A 991 -11.27 -12.47 25.37
N LYS A 992 -12.26 -11.57 25.32
CA LYS A 992 -12.48 -10.55 26.37
C LYS A 992 -12.81 -11.19 27.72
N GLU A 993 -13.69 -12.18 27.76
CA GLU A 993 -14.04 -12.93 28.97
C GLU A 993 -12.85 -13.73 29.53
N TRP A 994 -12.06 -14.36 28.65
CA TRP A 994 -10.82 -15.03 29.05
C TRP A 994 -9.80 -14.06 29.66
N LEU A 995 -9.51 -12.93 29.01
CA LEU A 995 -8.54 -11.94 29.51
C LEU A 995 -9.00 -11.30 30.84
N ASP A 996 -10.29 -11.05 31.00
CA ASP A 996 -10.90 -10.56 32.24
C ASP A 996 -10.80 -11.60 33.38
N SER A 997 -10.96 -12.90 33.08
CA SER A 997 -10.78 -13.99 34.05
C SER A 997 -9.33 -14.29 34.46
N VAL A 998 -8.36 -13.60 33.85
CA VAL A 998 -6.90 -13.75 34.08
C VAL A 998 -6.32 -12.44 34.65
N ASP A 999 -7.16 -11.48 35.03
CA ASP A 999 -6.78 -10.15 35.57
C ASP A 999 -5.86 -9.33 34.63
N ILE A 1000 -5.96 -9.55 33.31
CA ILE A 1000 -5.20 -8.79 32.29
C ILE A 1000 -6.04 -7.57 31.85
N PRO A 1001 -5.51 -6.33 31.96
CA PRO A 1001 -6.19 -5.17 31.39
C PRO A 1001 -6.25 -5.26 29.86
N THR A 1002 -7.43 -4.97 29.33
CA THR A 1002 -7.75 -4.98 27.90
C THR A 1002 -8.09 -3.57 27.42
N THR A 1003 -7.59 -3.22 26.25
CA THR A 1003 -7.97 -2.01 25.50
C THR A 1003 -8.29 -2.39 24.06
N GLU A 1004 -9.06 -1.57 23.35
CA GLU A 1004 -9.48 -1.85 21.96
C GLU A 1004 -9.32 -0.62 21.07
N GLY A 1005 -8.92 -0.85 19.82
CA GLY A 1005 -8.66 0.21 18.83
C GLY A 1005 -9.07 -0.21 17.42
N PRO A 1006 -9.49 0.75 16.56
CA PRO A 1006 -9.86 0.47 15.17
C PRO A 1006 -8.66 0.27 14.23
N MET A 1007 -7.47 0.72 14.64
CA MET A 1007 -6.24 0.75 13.84
C MET A 1007 -5.15 -0.16 14.44
N ASN A 1008 -4.09 -0.44 13.68
CA ASN A 1008 -2.88 -1.11 14.17
C ASN A 1008 -1.81 -0.06 14.52
N LEU A 1009 -1.08 -0.25 15.63
CA LEU A 1009 -0.13 0.73 16.15
C LEU A 1009 1.34 0.40 15.85
N ASN A 1010 2.20 1.43 15.77
CA ASN A 1010 3.65 1.26 15.59
C ASN A 1010 4.35 0.91 16.92
N TRP A 1011 4.14 -0.32 17.38
CA TRP A 1011 4.70 -0.83 18.64
C TRP A 1011 6.23 -0.68 18.76
N PRO A 1012 7.07 -0.91 17.71
CA PRO A 1012 8.51 -0.64 17.79
C PRO A 1012 8.86 0.81 18.17
N LEU A 1013 8.09 1.80 17.70
CA LEU A 1013 8.28 3.21 18.07
C LEU A 1013 7.81 3.47 19.52
N ILE A 1014 6.61 3.01 19.87
CA ILE A 1014 6.01 3.17 21.21
C ILE A 1014 6.93 2.55 22.28
N MET A 1015 7.38 1.31 22.08
CA MET A 1015 8.26 0.59 23.00
C MET A 1015 9.63 1.28 23.16
N LYS A 1016 10.12 1.96 22.13
CA LYS A 1016 11.36 2.75 22.18
C LYS A 1016 11.18 3.99 23.07
N THR A 1017 10.04 4.68 22.99
CA THR A 1017 9.69 5.78 23.91
C THR A 1017 9.59 5.27 25.35
N VAL A 1018 8.77 4.24 25.59
CA VAL A 1018 8.55 3.64 26.92
C VAL A 1018 9.86 3.13 27.55
N THR A 1019 10.80 2.63 26.74
CA THR A 1019 12.13 2.20 27.21
C THR A 1019 13.09 3.37 27.44
N SER A 1020 12.92 4.52 26.79
CA SER A 1020 13.81 5.69 26.97
C SER A 1020 13.55 6.46 28.26
N ASP A 1021 12.30 6.54 28.71
CA ASP A 1021 11.94 7.01 30.05
C ASP A 1021 10.64 6.34 30.53
N PRO A 1022 10.73 5.21 31.27
CA PRO A 1022 9.56 4.57 31.84
C PRO A 1022 8.87 5.41 32.94
N ALA A 1023 9.57 6.38 33.55
CA ALA A 1023 9.09 7.06 34.75
C ALA A 1023 8.16 8.23 34.42
N SER A 1024 8.44 9.02 33.37
CA SER A 1024 7.49 10.03 32.85
C SER A 1024 6.26 9.37 32.23
N PHE A 1025 6.46 8.34 31.41
CA PHE A 1025 5.36 7.62 30.75
C PHE A 1025 4.23 7.19 31.71
N PHE A 1026 4.56 6.63 32.89
CA PHE A 1026 3.54 6.27 33.88
C PHE A 1026 2.99 7.45 34.70
N GLN A 1027 3.69 8.58 34.77
CA GLN A 1027 3.14 9.82 35.36
C GLN A 1027 2.11 10.49 34.43
N GLU A 1028 2.29 10.38 33.11
CA GLU A 1028 1.41 10.90 32.06
C GLU A 1028 0.19 9.98 31.78
N GLY A 1029 -0.04 8.97 32.62
CA GLY A 1029 -1.18 8.04 32.52
C GLY A 1029 -0.87 6.69 31.84
N GLY A 1030 0.37 6.49 31.37
CA GLY A 1030 0.85 5.22 30.81
C GLY A 1030 0.01 4.73 29.64
N TRP A 1031 -0.46 3.47 29.70
CA TRP A 1031 -1.29 2.86 28.67
C TRP A 1031 -2.70 3.46 28.50
N GLY A 1032 -3.03 4.53 29.23
CA GLY A 1032 -4.31 5.24 29.13
C GLY A 1032 -4.63 5.83 27.75
N PHE A 1033 -3.62 6.08 26.90
CA PHE A 1033 -3.81 6.57 25.53
C PHE A 1033 -4.42 5.50 24.58
N LEU A 1034 -4.42 4.23 24.96
CA LEU A 1034 -5.00 3.12 24.18
C LEU A 1034 -6.53 3.01 24.32
N ASP A 1035 -7.16 3.78 25.22
CA ASP A 1035 -8.60 3.74 25.50
C ASP A 1035 -9.36 4.83 24.72
N ALA A 1036 -9.68 4.52 23.46
CA ALA A 1036 -10.40 5.44 22.57
C ALA A 1036 -11.85 5.73 22.99
N GLN A 1037 -12.41 5.05 24.02
CA GLN A 1037 -13.80 5.26 24.46
C GLN A 1037 -13.98 6.40 25.48
N LYS A 1038 -12.93 7.17 25.81
CA LYS A 1038 -13.01 8.29 26.77
C LYS A 1038 -13.53 9.62 26.21
N SER A 1039 -13.77 9.73 24.91
CA SER A 1039 -14.10 11.01 24.24
C SER A 1039 -15.51 11.55 24.47
N ASP A 1040 -16.43 10.74 25.00
CA ASP A 1040 -17.88 10.99 24.90
C ASP A 1040 -18.57 11.41 26.22
N ASP A 1041 -17.84 11.55 27.33
CA ASP A 1041 -18.35 12.16 28.57
C ASP A 1041 -18.02 13.67 28.62
N GLU A 1042 -18.96 14.49 29.12
CA GLU A 1042 -18.97 15.94 28.86
C GLU A 1042 -17.85 16.76 29.58
N ASN A 1043 -17.32 17.73 28.83
CA ASN A 1043 -16.80 19.03 29.32
C ASN A 1043 -15.35 19.11 29.88
N SER A 1044 -14.36 18.67 29.09
CA SER A 1044 -12.95 19.11 29.20
C SER A 1044 -12.24 19.15 27.84
N GLU A 1045 -12.06 20.35 27.26
CA GLU A 1045 -11.50 20.52 25.90
C GLU A 1045 -9.94 20.52 25.84
N ASP A 1046 -9.24 20.49 26.98
CA ASP A 1046 -7.79 20.79 27.07
C ASP A 1046 -6.82 19.57 27.06
N GLU A 1047 -7.29 18.31 27.13
CA GLU A 1047 -6.40 17.12 27.23
C GLU A 1047 -6.28 16.27 25.93
N SER A 1048 -6.85 16.73 24.81
CA SER A 1048 -6.82 15.99 23.54
C SER A 1048 -5.46 15.98 22.81
N GLU A 1049 -4.52 16.86 23.17
CA GLU A 1049 -3.22 16.92 22.47
C GLU A 1049 -2.26 15.75 22.82
N SER A 1050 -2.41 15.07 23.97
CA SER A 1050 -1.45 14.03 24.40
C SER A 1050 -1.49 12.76 23.54
N ALA A 1051 -2.68 12.35 23.07
CA ALA A 1051 -2.80 11.26 22.09
C ALA A 1051 -2.28 11.68 20.70
N SER A 1052 -2.44 12.97 20.36
CA SER A 1052 -1.97 13.54 19.09
C SER A 1052 -0.45 13.71 19.03
N GLU A 1053 0.25 13.91 20.16
CA GLU A 1053 1.71 14.14 20.17
C GLU A 1053 2.52 12.86 19.84
N PHE A 1054 1.87 11.69 19.80
CA PHE A 1054 2.43 10.43 19.31
C PHE A 1054 2.09 10.08 17.85
N GLU A 1055 1.19 10.81 17.18
CA GLU A 1055 0.91 10.68 15.74
C GLU A 1055 1.76 11.67 14.90
N VAL A 1056 3.08 11.47 14.83
CA VAL A 1056 3.99 12.40 14.13
C VAL A 1056 5.04 11.73 13.23
N GLU A 1057 5.01 12.11 11.95
CA GLU A 1057 6.09 12.07 10.92
C GLU A 1057 6.74 10.70 10.59
N GLU A 1058 6.08 9.92 9.72
CA GLU A 1058 6.69 8.81 8.95
C GLU A 1058 7.63 9.35 7.83
N SER A 1059 8.68 10.08 8.21
CA SER A 1059 9.65 10.64 7.26
C SER A 1059 11.13 10.53 7.66
N ASP A 1060 11.46 9.96 8.84
CA ASP A 1060 12.83 10.02 9.36
C ASP A 1060 13.38 8.73 10.04
N PHE A 1061 12.87 7.53 9.68
CA PHE A 1061 13.69 6.30 9.80
C PHE A 1061 13.22 5.12 8.91
N ALA A 1062 13.78 5.00 7.70
CA ALA A 1062 13.54 3.87 6.80
C ALA A 1062 14.82 3.39 6.08
N GLU A 1063 15.68 2.62 6.76
CA GLU A 1063 16.56 1.64 6.12
C GLU A 1063 17.14 0.61 7.13
N SER A 1064 17.42 -0.60 6.64
CA SER A 1064 18.09 -1.73 7.33
C SER A 1064 17.33 -2.52 8.41
N GLU A 1065 16.46 -3.45 7.99
CA GLU A 1065 16.57 -4.87 8.38
C GLU A 1065 16.06 -5.80 7.26
N SER A 1066 16.96 -6.23 6.38
CA SER A 1066 16.86 -7.51 5.64
C SER A 1066 18.16 -7.80 4.88
N GLU A 1067 19.16 -8.36 5.57
CA GLU A 1067 20.18 -9.14 4.87
C GLU A 1067 19.65 -10.57 4.63
N GLU A 1068 19.45 -10.88 3.35
CA GLU A 1068 20.24 -11.92 2.66
C GLU A 1068 20.31 -13.31 3.33
N SER A 1069 19.24 -14.10 3.18
CA SER A 1069 19.31 -15.56 3.31
C SER A 1069 19.40 -16.21 1.92
N SER A 1070 20.61 -16.21 1.36
CA SER A 1070 20.91 -16.87 0.08
C SER A 1070 22.25 -17.60 0.14
N PHE A 1071 22.22 -18.93 0.02
CA PHE A 1071 22.84 -19.69 -1.08
C PHE A 1071 23.08 -21.15 -0.65
N ASP A 1072 22.26 -22.10 -1.16
CA ASP A 1072 22.59 -23.53 -1.13
C ASP A 1072 21.80 -24.29 -2.23
N GLU A 1073 22.23 -24.13 -3.49
CA GLU A 1073 21.78 -24.91 -4.65
C GLU A 1073 22.88 -24.90 -5.73
N ALA A 1074 23.61 -26.02 -5.90
CA ALA A 1074 24.73 -26.13 -6.84
C ALA A 1074 25.20 -27.58 -7.14
N ALA A 1075 24.30 -28.48 -7.56
CA ALA A 1075 24.65 -29.65 -8.36
C ALA A 1075 23.42 -30.13 -9.16
N SER A 1076 23.44 -30.28 -10.49
CA SER A 1076 24.57 -30.61 -11.36
C SER A 1076 24.46 -30.02 -12.79
N GLN A 1077 25.62 -29.76 -13.41
CA GLN A 1077 25.79 -29.73 -14.88
C GLN A 1077 25.74 -31.19 -15.41
N ASP A 1078 25.62 -31.51 -16.70
CA ASP A 1078 25.75 -30.73 -17.94
C ASP A 1078 24.96 -31.39 -19.11
N GLU A 1079 25.19 -30.92 -20.33
CA GLU A 1079 24.76 -31.43 -21.64
C GLU A 1079 23.37 -31.00 -22.15
N GLY A 1080 23.27 -30.85 -23.47
CA GLY A 1080 22.09 -30.33 -24.17
C GLY A 1080 22.18 -30.52 -25.68
N SER A 1081 21.30 -29.83 -26.43
CA SER A 1081 21.14 -29.85 -27.89
C SER A 1081 20.85 -31.22 -28.54
N GLU A 1082 19.64 -31.37 -29.08
CA GLU A 1082 19.35 -31.20 -30.53
C GLU A 1082 17.81 -31.16 -30.71
N ALA A 1083 17.31 -31.20 -31.95
CA ALA A 1083 15.93 -30.85 -32.30
C ALA A 1083 15.11 -32.00 -32.94
N GLU A 1084 13.81 -31.76 -33.06
CA GLU A 1084 12.81 -32.45 -33.92
C GLU A 1084 12.73 -34.00 -33.89
N SER A 1085 11.60 -34.50 -33.35
CA SER A 1085 10.67 -35.31 -34.17
C SER A 1085 9.30 -35.46 -33.49
N VAL A 1086 8.21 -35.34 -34.26
CA VAL A 1086 6.90 -35.88 -33.87
C VAL A 1086 6.84 -37.36 -34.22
N GLU A 1087 6.57 -38.21 -33.24
CA GLU A 1087 6.35 -39.65 -33.43
C GLU A 1087 5.04 -40.09 -32.75
N SER A 1088 4.37 -41.08 -33.32
CA SER A 1088 3.04 -41.54 -32.88
C SER A 1088 3.14 -42.35 -31.59
N GLY A 1089 2.20 -42.16 -30.66
CA GLY A 1089 2.06 -43.06 -29.51
C GLY A 1089 1.72 -44.48 -29.94
N GLU A 1090 2.34 -45.47 -29.28
CA GLU A 1090 1.96 -46.90 -29.36
C GLU A 1090 0.56 -47.10 -28.72
N ASP A 1091 -0.20 -48.08 -29.20
CA ASP A 1091 -1.54 -48.39 -28.67
C ASP A 1091 -1.46 -49.16 -27.33
N TRP A 1092 -2.46 -49.00 -26.47
CA TRP A 1092 -2.43 -49.51 -25.09
C TRP A 1092 -2.32 -51.03 -25.00
N ASP A 1093 -2.93 -51.74 -25.95
CA ASP A 1093 -2.92 -53.21 -26.03
C ASP A 1093 -1.49 -53.78 -26.15
N GLU A 1094 -0.58 -53.10 -26.86
CA GLU A 1094 0.80 -53.57 -27.00
C GLU A 1094 1.60 -53.39 -25.71
N LEU A 1095 1.29 -52.38 -24.88
CA LEU A 1095 1.92 -52.18 -23.58
C LEU A 1095 1.46 -53.23 -22.55
N GLU A 1096 0.18 -53.61 -22.55
CA GLU A 1096 -0.35 -54.62 -21.62
C GLU A 1096 0.18 -56.04 -21.95
N GLU A 1097 0.25 -56.41 -23.24
CA GLU A 1097 0.88 -57.67 -23.69
C GLU A 1097 2.38 -57.73 -23.29
N LYS A 1098 3.11 -56.62 -23.41
CA LYS A 1098 4.53 -56.45 -23.06
C LYS A 1098 4.75 -56.55 -21.53
N ALA A 1099 3.80 -56.06 -20.73
CA ALA A 1099 3.79 -56.22 -19.27
C ALA A 1099 3.50 -57.67 -18.83
N ARG A 1100 2.46 -58.32 -19.38
CA ARG A 1100 2.12 -59.72 -19.09
C ARG A 1100 3.31 -60.66 -19.29
N ARG A 1101 4.02 -60.45 -20.40
CA ARG A 1101 5.21 -61.24 -20.81
C ARG A 1101 6.44 -61.03 -19.92
N ALA A 1102 6.45 -59.98 -19.08
CA ALA A 1102 7.50 -59.74 -18.09
C ALA A 1102 7.25 -60.50 -16.78
N ASP A 1103 6.00 -60.58 -16.32
CA ASP A 1103 5.67 -61.27 -15.06
C ASP A 1103 5.62 -62.80 -15.22
N GLU A 1104 5.24 -63.35 -16.38
CA GLU A 1104 5.48 -64.77 -16.70
C GLU A 1104 6.96 -65.15 -16.54
N LYS A 1105 7.86 -64.24 -16.96
CA LYS A 1105 9.33 -64.41 -16.83
C LYS A 1105 9.83 -64.31 -15.38
N LYS A 1106 9.09 -63.68 -14.46
CA LYS A 1106 9.42 -63.67 -13.02
C LYS A 1106 9.02 -64.97 -12.33
N HIS A 1107 7.83 -65.50 -12.62
CA HIS A 1107 7.32 -66.68 -11.92
C HIS A 1107 8.09 -67.97 -12.24
N GLY A 1108 8.65 -68.09 -13.45
CA GLY A 1108 9.41 -69.28 -13.88
C GLY A 1108 10.78 -69.52 -13.21
N LYS A 1109 11.18 -68.74 -12.20
CA LYS A 1109 12.55 -68.76 -11.63
C LYS A 1109 12.66 -69.12 -10.14
N ARG A 1110 11.61 -69.67 -9.52
CA ARG A 1110 11.59 -70.10 -8.11
C ARG A 1110 11.38 -71.60 -7.89
N ALA A 1111 11.65 -72.42 -8.92
CA ALA A 1111 11.50 -73.88 -8.88
C ALA A 1111 12.88 -74.61 -8.94
N ALA A 1112 13.79 -74.23 -8.04
CA ALA A 1112 15.06 -74.89 -7.79
C ALA A 1112 15.56 -74.53 -6.38
N GLU A 1113 16.36 -75.41 -5.77
CA GLU A 1113 17.08 -75.21 -4.49
C GLU A 1113 16.21 -75.06 -3.23
N ASP A 1114 15.54 -76.15 -2.83
CA ASP A 1114 15.12 -76.37 -1.43
C ASP A 1114 14.95 -77.90 -1.15
N ASP A 1115 16.06 -78.65 -1.15
CA ASP A 1115 16.09 -80.09 -0.81
C ASP A 1115 17.50 -80.60 -0.41
N ASP A 1116 17.94 -80.33 0.83
CA ASP A 1116 18.62 -81.30 1.73
C ASP A 1116 18.92 -80.66 3.11
N ASP A 1117 18.74 -81.40 4.22
CA ASP A 1117 18.76 -80.83 5.59
C ASP A 1117 19.77 -81.51 6.55
N VAL A 1118 20.28 -80.73 7.52
CA VAL A 1118 21.15 -81.08 8.67
C VAL A 1118 22.33 -82.06 8.46
N ARG A 1119 23.59 -81.60 8.62
CA ARG A 1119 24.56 -82.20 9.60
C ARG A 1119 25.95 -81.54 9.79
N LYS A 1120 26.19 -81.18 11.07
CA LYS A 1120 27.44 -81.32 11.86
C LYS A 1120 28.78 -80.70 11.38
N LYS A 1121 29.21 -79.69 12.14
CA LYS A 1121 30.61 -79.23 12.37
C LYS A 1121 31.66 -80.35 12.34
N LYS A 1122 32.85 -80.07 11.75
CA LYS A 1122 34.12 -80.71 12.16
C LYS A 1122 35.38 -79.91 11.78
N ARG A 1123 35.97 -79.21 12.76
CA ARG A 1123 37.23 -78.43 12.68
C ARG A 1123 37.17 -77.21 11.73
N ARG A 1124 37.96 -76.15 11.96
CA ARG A 1124 39.04 -75.95 12.93
C ARG A 1124 38.85 -74.64 13.71
#